data_AF-A0A8T5I7J2-F1
#
_entry.id   AF-A0A8T5I7J2-F1
#
_cell.length_a   1.000
_cell.length_b   1.000
_cell.length_c   1.000
_cell.angle_alpha   90.00
_cell.angle_beta   90.00
_cell.angle_gamma   90.00
#
_symmetry.space_group_name_H-M   'P 1'
#
loop_
_entity.id
_entity.type
_entity.pdbx_description
1 polymer ?
#
loop_
_entity_poly.entity_id
_entity_poly.type
_entity_poly.pdbx_seq_one_letter_code
_entity_poly.pdbx_strand_id
1 'polypeptide(L)'
;MNTRILEKARTLLLVAVMVTAALTPMLAGANDEQLKETESVMYTVVSTSGDVYLDEGGMGWYEICLDEVPDGVVVITPTSDNSAVEIYPAYLKFSKLNWDECDYFDVEVSEDDDASDTMATISHAIDGTDTIFAMSTIADVMVEAYDMDYDMDGDDVPDYDDSDIDGDGVDNDDDAFPEDDEESLDTDGDGIGNNEDLDDDGDGYSDSDESTDCGDASDDLDDNDMPLDTDGDGICDELDSDDDDDMVNDTDDFAPLDDSEQYDTDGDGVGDNADVFPDDATETEDSDEDGVGDNSDFDNADADESVDSDGDGVGDNGDAFPDDSTETMDTDGDGVGDNADFAPEDASESADDDADGVGNNADAFPDDSTETMDTDGDGVGDNADTDADDDTVLDVDEDSNATLDCQLLTDCDGDGVGDADDAFDVDPEAWDDMDMDGLADSFPNLLVITEIGCSVSVGYADTDSDGDGYQDAECTFTLPAGGNMDLYVQTGNYGSETGVKLTLPDSTQMVWSHGYSTGFSSYTLYNLGAYDEPGDYTLHMYDSYGDSCNAGADGCFVLADAGTVLAMPSSSGFGTDLDMDDDGDSWDDTVEDLCGTDNMDATDVPLDTDSDLECDVVDDDDDGDGVLDSEEADGAGIGIEGADVDCTLVVDCDGDGVDDGTDSNDNDATETTDMDGDGIGDNSDSDVDGDGYGNANDAFPDDGTEWSDNDGDGVGDNSDLDDDDDGTEDEIDDFPFDANQQFDVDGDGWGNNADMDDDGDGIEDQVDEDDDGDGYSDVDEDTNCVGGNSLTDDVTPNDFDGDLSCDSLDTDDDDDGTDDVNDAFPMDACADTDTDGDGLPDSLAADCETILSEDEDDDVAAPALTTWNLMISDSWSDGYHYIYVYNSAGALVCELFDGSSYNNANGASDECTIEEMYVDIEWDHDYYGHEGTLIISDEDGNVLDYYSGNTYSYDTVYLSLGNAGGVDWTDAEEADCGTDPLDSSEEPLDTDADEICDVLDDDNDNDGVLDSLDAFPFDSTESNDVDGDGIGDNADTDNDNDGTLDSDDAFPLDDCADTDTDGDGSPDTVCTANNFNAVGSDIASFGLDENGALTLTFSSPIETDGIGSDVVVIMEMWDDSTNSWENLDGTGLDNGGTHTTFTCNMEYWCDEYTGVELVRATLTNSGIDSIAYY
;
A
#
# COMPACT_ATOMS: atom_id res chain seq x y z
N MET A 1 89.67 -4.28 40.31
CA MET A 1 91.07 -4.00 40.69
C MET A 1 91.44 -2.61 40.23
N ASN A 2 91.77 -1.74 41.18
CA ASN A 2 92.59 -0.53 41.04
C ASN A 2 93.43 -0.42 39.74
N THR A 3 93.29 0.67 38.99
CA THR A 3 94.23 1.83 38.90
C THR A 3 94.09 2.49 37.53
N ARG A 4 93.59 3.72 37.46
CA ARG A 4 94.33 4.97 37.68
C ARG A 4 95.50 5.19 36.70
N ILE A 5 95.31 6.23 35.88
CA ILE A 5 96.19 7.42 35.79
C ILE A 5 97.59 7.17 35.24
N LEU A 6 97.87 7.74 34.05
CA LEU A 6 98.90 8.77 33.89
C LEU A 6 98.79 9.38 32.48
N GLU A 7 98.23 10.59 32.40
CA GLU A 7 98.97 11.83 32.10
C GLU A 7 99.40 11.95 30.64
N LYS A 8 98.77 12.89 29.91
CA LYS A 8 99.25 14.29 29.86
C LYS A 8 100.73 14.38 29.50
N ALA A 9 101.00 14.48 28.21
CA ALA A 9 101.91 15.44 27.59
C ALA A 9 101.82 15.24 26.07
N ARG A 10 101.23 16.15 25.29
CA ARG A 10 101.57 17.59 25.19
C ARG A 10 100.29 18.33 24.77
N THR A 11 99.69 19.24 25.54
CA THR A 11 100.19 20.55 26.01
C THR A 11 100.44 21.56 24.90
N LEU A 12 99.57 22.59 24.91
CA LEU A 12 99.74 23.99 24.48
C LEU A 12 99.65 24.28 22.97
N LEU A 13 98.63 25.03 22.56
CA LEU A 13 98.66 26.51 22.53
C LEU A 13 97.33 27.02 21.91
N LEU A 14 96.26 27.21 22.69
CA LEU A 14 95.83 28.49 23.27
C LEU A 14 95.77 29.66 22.27
N VAL A 15 94.53 30.14 22.08
CA VAL A 15 94.08 31.46 21.63
C VAL A 15 94.48 31.90 20.22
N ALA A 16 93.44 32.33 19.52
CA ALA A 16 93.31 33.64 18.92
C ALA A 16 93.08 33.56 17.40
N VAL A 17 91.98 34.20 17.01
CA VAL A 17 91.87 35.03 15.81
C VAL A 17 91.53 34.25 14.55
N MET A 18 90.48 34.52 13.80
CA MET A 18 89.43 35.56 13.77
C MET A 18 88.72 35.32 12.42
N VAL A 19 87.40 35.45 12.37
CA VAL A 19 86.68 36.37 11.45
C VAL A 19 86.76 36.05 9.94
N THR A 20 85.60 35.58 9.45
CA THR A 20 84.81 36.09 8.31
C THR A 20 85.19 35.86 6.86
N ALA A 21 84.09 35.81 6.08
CA ALA A 21 83.88 36.42 4.77
C ALA A 21 84.38 35.59 3.57
N ALA A 22 83.62 35.42 2.49
CA ALA A 22 82.43 36.12 2.06
C ALA A 22 81.96 35.55 0.70
N LEU A 23 80.64 35.50 0.52
CA LEU A 23 79.87 35.99 -0.64
C LEU A 23 80.11 35.34 -2.04
N THR A 24 79.14 34.50 -2.46
CA THR A 24 78.10 34.71 -3.51
C THR A 24 78.41 35.62 -4.74
N PRO A 25 77.53 35.83 -5.76
CA PRO A 25 76.37 35.08 -6.33
C PRO A 25 76.31 35.09 -7.90
N MET A 26 75.26 34.48 -8.49
CA MET A 26 74.16 35.14 -9.27
C MET A 26 73.55 34.31 -10.44
N LEU A 27 72.27 33.95 -10.24
CA LEU A 27 71.05 34.13 -11.09
C LEU A 27 70.84 33.39 -12.45
N ALA A 28 69.72 32.63 -12.55
CA ALA A 28 68.50 32.93 -13.36
C ALA A 28 67.73 31.69 -13.92
N GLY A 29 66.42 31.59 -13.63
CA GLY A 29 65.31 31.48 -14.61
C GLY A 29 64.70 30.12 -15.02
N ALA A 30 63.57 29.77 -14.37
CA ALA A 30 62.30 29.10 -14.78
C ALA A 30 62.18 28.19 -16.03
N ASN A 31 61.59 26.98 -15.87
CA ASN A 31 60.20 26.60 -16.28
C ASN A 31 59.89 25.06 -16.26
N ASP A 32 58.60 24.77 -16.04
CA ASP A 32 57.79 23.51 -15.87
C ASP A 32 58.19 22.17 -16.52
N GLU A 33 57.97 21.05 -15.81
CA GLU A 33 56.96 20.00 -16.14
C GLU A 33 56.87 18.89 -15.05
N GLN A 34 55.62 18.50 -14.77
CA GLN A 34 55.02 17.48 -13.91
C GLN A 34 55.82 16.20 -13.52
N LEU A 35 55.70 15.83 -12.23
CA LEU A 35 55.31 14.51 -11.66
C LEU A 35 55.91 14.40 -10.24
N LYS A 36 55.07 14.56 -9.21
CA LYS A 36 55.42 14.39 -7.79
C LYS A 36 55.77 12.92 -7.53
N GLU A 37 57.06 12.64 -7.45
CA GLU A 37 57.63 11.48 -6.77
C GLU A 37 58.68 12.04 -5.80
N THR A 38 58.72 11.49 -4.59
CA THR A 38 59.71 11.66 -3.49
C THR A 38 59.57 12.84 -2.50
N GLU A 39 58.99 12.55 -1.33
CA GLU A 39 59.60 12.96 -0.06
C GLU A 39 59.99 11.72 0.76
N SER A 40 61.28 11.62 1.05
CA SER A 40 61.93 10.76 2.05
C SER A 40 63.35 11.34 2.11
N VAL A 41 63.84 11.84 3.24
CA VAL A 41 64.21 11.03 4.40
C VAL A 41 64.03 11.87 5.68
N MET A 42 62.87 11.76 6.32
CA MET A 42 62.83 11.67 7.79
C MET A 42 63.50 10.33 8.11
N TYR A 43 64.51 10.30 8.98
CA TYR A 43 65.12 9.05 9.42
C TYR A 43 64.19 8.44 10.48
N THR A 44 63.11 7.84 10.03
CA THR A 44 62.02 7.39 10.89
C THR A 44 61.96 5.89 10.87
N VAL A 45 62.05 5.31 12.06
CA VAL A 45 61.51 3.97 12.23
C VAL A 45 60.00 4.11 12.06
N VAL A 46 59.43 3.50 11.01
CA VAL A 46 57.99 3.53 10.77
C VAL A 46 57.39 2.39 11.59
N SER A 47 56.54 2.69 12.58
CA SER A 47 55.55 1.70 13.02
C SER A 47 54.39 1.73 12.03
N THR A 48 53.98 0.57 11.52
CA THR A 48 52.89 0.47 10.53
C THR A 48 51.53 0.14 11.15
N SER A 49 51.39 0.20 12.47
CA SER A 49 50.08 0.36 13.09
C SER A 49 50.13 1.51 14.09
N GLY A 50 49.08 2.33 14.06
CA GLY A 50 48.78 3.30 15.10
C GLY A 50 48.37 2.61 16.38
N ASP A 51 47.62 3.35 17.19
CA ASP A 51 47.16 2.98 18.53
C ASP A 51 46.52 1.58 18.55
N VAL A 52 46.73 0.87 19.66
CA VAL A 52 46.36 -0.52 19.86
C VAL A 52 45.12 -0.57 20.73
N TYR A 53 43.97 -0.88 20.11
CA TYR A 53 42.69 -1.05 20.77
C TYR A 53 42.42 -2.54 21.02
N LEU A 54 42.16 -2.91 22.27
CA LEU A 54 41.97 -4.29 22.71
C LEU A 54 40.89 -4.33 23.79
N ASP A 55 40.45 -5.52 24.19
CA ASP A 55 39.66 -5.68 25.41
C ASP A 55 40.62 -5.92 26.60
N GLU A 56 40.21 -5.56 27.82
CA GLU A 56 40.85 -5.97 29.07
C GLU A 56 41.13 -7.50 29.07
N GLY A 57 42.36 -7.93 29.38
CA GLY A 57 42.80 -9.34 29.24
C GLY A 57 43.19 -9.78 27.82
N GLY A 58 43.03 -8.90 26.84
CA GLY A 58 43.34 -9.10 25.42
C GLY A 58 44.82 -9.02 25.05
N MET A 59 45.13 -9.47 23.81
CA MET A 59 46.48 -9.47 23.26
C MET A 59 46.49 -8.85 21.86
N GLY A 60 47.28 -7.78 21.69
CA GLY A 60 47.52 -7.11 20.42
C GLY A 60 48.98 -7.19 20.00
N TRP A 61 49.30 -6.59 18.85
CA TRP A 61 50.67 -6.41 18.42
C TRP A 61 50.81 -5.16 17.55
N TYR A 62 51.97 -4.52 17.60
CA TYR A 62 52.35 -3.47 16.67
C TYR A 62 53.75 -3.75 16.13
N GLU A 63 53.98 -3.37 14.88
CA GLU A 63 55.23 -3.65 14.19
C GLU A 63 56.11 -2.42 14.01
N ILE A 64 57.41 -2.67 13.86
CA ILE A 64 58.46 -1.66 13.72
C ILE A 64 59.30 -2.00 12.48
N CYS A 65 59.37 -1.05 11.55
CA CYS A 65 60.08 -1.13 10.29
C CYS A 65 61.17 -0.04 10.19
N LEU A 66 62.35 -0.34 9.64
CA LEU A 66 63.36 0.68 9.33
C LEU A 66 63.22 1.14 7.87
N ASP A 67 63.18 2.46 7.64
CA ASP A 67 63.08 3.06 6.32
C ASP A 67 64.43 3.18 5.57
N GLU A 68 65.55 3.10 6.29
CA GLU A 68 66.91 3.13 5.74
C GLU A 68 67.82 1.99 6.28
N VAL A 69 68.85 1.63 5.51
CA VAL A 69 69.86 0.63 5.93
C VAL A 69 70.67 1.15 7.13
N PRO A 70 70.59 0.53 8.33
CA PRO A 70 71.38 0.95 9.49
C PRO A 70 72.88 0.77 9.21
N ASP A 71 73.74 1.73 9.59
CA ASP A 71 75.19 1.61 9.41
C ASP A 71 75.93 0.70 10.43
N GLY A 72 75.21 0.27 11.47
CA GLY A 72 75.59 -0.61 12.56
C GLY A 72 74.46 -1.57 12.97
N VAL A 73 74.08 -1.56 14.24
CA VAL A 73 73.06 -2.46 14.83
C VAL A 73 72.14 -1.60 15.68
N VAL A 74 70.85 -1.65 15.41
CA VAL A 74 69.78 -0.92 16.10
C VAL A 74 69.09 -1.90 17.04
N VAL A 75 68.83 -1.50 18.28
CA VAL A 75 68.11 -2.27 19.30
C VAL A 75 67.00 -1.37 19.82
N ILE A 76 65.76 -1.82 19.73
CA ILE A 76 64.60 -1.02 20.13
C ILE A 76 63.96 -1.70 21.34
N THR A 77 63.73 -0.97 22.42
CA THR A 77 63.25 -1.50 23.70
C THR A 77 61.97 -0.76 24.10
N PRO A 78 60.80 -1.43 24.16
CA PRO A 78 59.55 -0.79 24.51
C PRO A 78 59.41 -0.68 26.03
N THR A 79 58.68 0.33 26.50
CA THR A 79 58.33 0.53 27.90
C THR A 79 56.91 1.11 27.98
N SER A 80 56.02 0.45 28.71
CA SER A 80 54.70 0.97 29.06
C SER A 80 54.79 1.85 30.32
N ASP A 81 54.00 2.93 30.36
CA ASP A 81 53.78 3.74 31.56
C ASP A 81 52.71 3.17 32.50
N ASN A 82 51.81 2.33 31.98
CA ASN A 82 50.85 1.55 32.76
C ASN A 82 51.38 0.14 33.04
N SER A 83 51.37 -0.24 34.32
CA SER A 83 51.88 -1.56 34.76
C SER A 83 50.96 -2.74 34.47
N ALA A 84 49.70 -2.50 34.10
CA ALA A 84 48.77 -3.53 33.63
C ALA A 84 49.11 -4.04 32.22
N VAL A 85 49.80 -3.20 31.42
CA VAL A 85 50.19 -3.51 30.04
C VAL A 85 51.61 -4.08 29.99
N GLU A 86 51.74 -5.35 29.61
CA GLU A 86 53.02 -6.05 29.41
C GLU A 86 53.37 -6.17 27.91
N ILE A 87 54.66 -6.06 27.56
CA ILE A 87 55.13 -6.00 26.17
C ILE A 87 56.25 -7.01 25.91
N TYR A 88 56.15 -7.79 24.83
CA TYR A 88 57.11 -8.83 24.48
C TYR A 88 57.40 -8.90 22.97
N PRO A 89 58.64 -9.22 22.53
CA PRO A 89 59.84 -9.45 23.33
C PRO A 89 60.37 -8.16 23.96
N ALA A 90 61.20 -8.25 25.00
CA ALA A 90 61.71 -7.06 25.68
C ALA A 90 62.59 -6.12 24.82
N TYR A 91 63.01 -6.53 23.62
CA TYR A 91 63.63 -5.65 22.62
C TYR A 91 63.64 -6.30 21.23
N LEU A 92 63.53 -5.47 20.20
CA LEU A 92 63.77 -5.82 18.78
C LEU A 92 65.18 -5.44 18.35
N LYS A 93 65.70 -6.07 17.30
CA LYS A 93 67.08 -5.85 16.87
C LYS A 93 67.30 -5.93 15.37
N PHE A 94 67.68 -4.79 14.79
CA PHE A 94 67.93 -4.63 13.37
C PHE A 94 69.42 -4.41 13.08
N SER A 95 69.87 -4.83 11.91
CA SER A 95 71.24 -4.69 11.44
C SER A 95 71.27 -4.65 9.92
N LYS A 96 72.43 -4.33 9.32
CA LYS A 96 72.63 -4.38 7.85
C LYS A 96 72.17 -5.65 7.13
N LEU A 97 71.89 -6.73 7.85
CA LEU A 97 71.50 -8.03 7.31
C LEU A 97 70.00 -8.33 7.41
N ASN A 98 69.24 -7.58 8.20
CA ASN A 98 67.83 -7.86 8.53
C ASN A 98 67.03 -6.57 8.79
N TRP A 99 67.42 -5.45 8.19
CA TRP A 99 66.75 -4.17 8.39
C TRP A 99 65.56 -3.98 7.43
N ASP A 100 65.55 -4.74 6.35
CA ASP A 100 64.58 -4.70 5.25
C ASP A 100 63.34 -5.58 5.50
N GLU A 101 63.20 -6.10 6.72
CA GLU A 101 62.00 -6.82 7.20
C GLU A 101 61.58 -6.19 8.53
N CYS A 102 60.29 -5.87 8.66
CA CYS A 102 59.69 -5.38 9.90
C CYS A 102 59.68 -6.48 10.97
N ASP A 103 59.76 -6.09 12.23
CA ASP A 103 59.68 -6.99 13.38
C ASP A 103 58.75 -6.35 14.42
N TYR A 104 58.10 -7.13 15.27
CA TYR A 104 56.93 -6.65 16.04
C TYR A 104 57.04 -6.91 17.55
N PHE A 105 56.28 -6.14 18.32
CA PHE A 105 56.03 -6.35 19.74
C PHE A 105 54.57 -6.77 19.93
N ASP A 106 54.37 -7.85 20.68
CA ASP A 106 53.07 -8.23 21.24
C ASP A 106 52.82 -7.39 22.51
N VAL A 107 51.58 -6.95 22.68
CA VAL A 107 51.07 -6.17 23.82
C VAL A 107 49.98 -7.00 24.49
N GLU A 108 50.06 -7.19 25.80
CA GLU A 108 49.09 -7.93 26.61
C GLU A 108 48.63 -7.01 27.73
N VAL A 109 47.31 -6.83 27.87
CA VAL A 109 46.70 -6.04 28.94
C VAL A 109 46.20 -7.00 30.01
N SER A 110 46.47 -6.69 31.28
CA SER A 110 45.98 -7.50 32.40
C SER A 110 44.53 -7.13 32.66
N GLU A 111 43.65 -8.12 32.70
CA GLU A 111 42.26 -8.00 33.16
C GLU A 111 42.24 -7.58 34.64
N ASP A 112 41.56 -6.49 34.95
CA ASP A 112 41.04 -6.19 36.28
C ASP A 112 39.53 -5.86 36.26
N ASP A 113 38.90 -5.82 37.44
CA ASP A 113 37.43 -5.77 37.62
C ASP A 113 37.06 -4.37 38.17
N ASP A 114 37.34 -3.29 37.43
CA ASP A 114 37.25 -1.92 37.98
C ASP A 114 36.36 -0.90 37.23
N ALA A 115 35.57 -1.35 36.26
CA ALA A 115 34.62 -0.55 35.49
C ALA A 115 35.25 0.68 34.82
N SER A 116 36.52 0.57 34.43
CA SER A 116 37.24 1.64 33.74
C SER A 116 38.22 1.14 32.71
N ASP A 117 38.19 1.76 31.53
CA ASP A 117 39.11 1.44 30.44
C ASP A 117 40.59 1.62 30.85
N THR A 118 41.40 0.61 30.59
CA THR A 118 42.86 0.69 30.80
C THR A 118 43.53 1.43 29.66
N MET A 119 44.01 2.63 29.96
CA MET A 119 44.85 3.43 29.06
C MET A 119 46.34 3.27 29.37
N ALA A 120 47.17 3.14 28.32
CA ALA A 120 48.63 3.11 28.44
C ALA A 120 49.34 3.74 27.25
N THR A 121 50.50 4.36 27.51
CA THR A 121 51.39 4.87 26.46
C THR A 121 52.65 4.00 26.40
N ILE A 122 52.94 3.45 25.22
CA ILE A 122 54.15 2.66 24.98
C ILE A 122 55.20 3.51 24.28
N SER A 123 56.32 3.76 24.99
CA SER A 123 57.50 4.44 24.45
C SER A 123 58.64 3.50 24.11
N HIS A 124 59.42 3.80 23.06
CA HIS A 124 60.52 2.94 22.59
C HIS A 124 61.89 3.61 22.68
N ALA A 125 62.79 3.01 23.46
CA ALA A 125 64.17 3.44 23.50
C ALA A 125 64.99 2.75 22.39
N ILE A 126 65.65 3.55 21.54
CA ILE A 126 66.60 3.05 20.53
C ILE A 126 68.04 3.07 21.09
N ASP A 127 68.72 1.94 21.07
CA ASP A 127 70.12 1.75 21.47
C ASP A 127 70.90 0.92 20.42
N GLY A 128 72.20 0.74 20.60
CA GLY A 128 73.03 -0.16 19.81
C GLY A 128 74.34 0.47 19.35
N THR A 129 74.80 0.08 18.16
CA THR A 129 76.06 0.59 17.57
C THR A 129 75.84 1.26 16.22
N ASP A 130 74.59 1.31 15.79
CA ASP A 130 74.17 2.10 14.65
C ASP A 130 74.39 3.59 14.91
N THR A 131 74.72 4.36 13.88
CA THR A 131 74.86 5.82 13.97
C THR A 131 73.91 6.56 13.03
N ILE A 132 73.11 5.83 12.23
CA ILE A 132 72.07 6.41 11.38
C ILE A 132 70.82 6.65 12.21
N PHE A 133 70.32 5.61 12.87
CA PHE A 133 69.11 5.65 13.71
C PHE A 133 69.38 5.96 15.19
N ALA A 134 70.60 6.38 15.51
CA ALA A 134 71.02 6.63 16.90
C ALA A 134 70.32 7.84 17.54
N MET A 135 69.71 8.70 16.73
CA MET A 135 68.95 9.88 17.15
C MET A 135 67.51 9.83 16.63
N SER A 136 67.11 8.72 16.01
CA SER A 136 65.71 8.53 15.61
C SER A 136 64.87 8.30 16.85
N THR A 137 63.66 8.84 16.82
CA THR A 137 62.59 8.52 17.78
C THR A 137 61.56 7.66 17.08
N ILE A 138 60.85 6.87 17.87
CA ILE A 138 59.65 6.16 17.43
C ILE A 138 58.50 6.87 18.12
N ALA A 139 57.42 7.14 17.39
CA ALA A 139 56.22 7.70 18.00
C ALA A 139 55.74 6.78 19.12
N ASP A 140 55.20 7.38 20.17
CA ASP A 140 54.52 6.61 21.21
C ASP A 140 53.30 5.91 20.59
N VAL A 141 52.99 4.72 21.09
CA VAL A 141 51.79 3.96 20.69
C VAL A 141 50.84 3.99 21.88
N MET A 142 49.64 4.52 21.69
CA MET A 142 48.60 4.44 22.71
C MET A 142 48.01 3.04 22.72
N VAL A 143 47.69 2.56 23.90
CA VAL A 143 46.89 1.37 24.13
C VAL A 143 45.66 1.80 24.88
N GLU A 144 44.51 1.49 24.32
CA GLU A 144 43.19 1.67 24.92
C GLU A 144 42.58 0.28 25.02
N ALA A 145 42.36 -0.16 26.25
CA ALA A 145 41.71 -1.42 26.53
C ALA A 145 40.30 -1.14 27.07
N TYR A 146 39.28 -1.52 26.32
CA TYR A 146 37.89 -1.35 26.73
C TYR A 146 37.57 -2.33 27.86
N ASP A 147 36.90 -1.81 28.89
CA ASP A 147 36.35 -2.63 29.95
C ASP A 147 35.15 -3.43 29.44
N MET A 148 35.04 -4.68 29.88
CA MET A 148 33.92 -5.57 29.54
C MET A 148 33.06 -5.89 30.76
N ASP A 149 33.16 -5.13 31.85
CA ASP A 149 32.40 -5.36 33.09
C ASP A 149 31.24 -4.36 33.30
N TYR A 150 30.74 -3.72 32.23
CA TYR A 150 29.52 -2.89 32.28
C TYR A 150 28.31 -3.80 32.62
N ASP A 151 27.58 -3.41 33.67
CA ASP A 151 26.56 -4.18 34.42
C ASP A 151 25.46 -3.18 34.79
N MET A 152 24.42 -3.12 33.96
CA MET A 152 23.37 -2.10 33.94
C MET A 152 22.39 -2.25 35.12
N ASP A 153 21.96 -3.47 35.43
CA ASP A 153 21.09 -3.76 36.58
C ASP A 153 21.86 -3.93 37.92
N GLY A 154 23.18 -4.10 37.84
CA GLY A 154 24.08 -4.24 38.99
C GLY A 154 24.02 -5.60 39.67
N ASP A 155 23.67 -6.68 38.96
CA ASP A 155 23.53 -8.04 39.52
C ASP A 155 24.85 -8.84 39.60
N ASP A 156 25.97 -8.23 39.20
CA ASP A 156 27.29 -8.83 39.03
C ASP A 156 27.43 -9.73 37.77
N VAL A 157 26.54 -9.61 36.77
CA VAL A 157 26.64 -10.17 35.42
C VAL A 157 26.82 -9.01 34.41
N PRO A 158 27.86 -9.05 33.56
CA PRO A 158 28.02 -7.99 32.56
C PRO A 158 27.01 -8.09 31.43
N ASP A 159 26.53 -6.96 30.93
CA ASP A 159 25.46 -6.82 29.95
C ASP A 159 25.58 -7.75 28.74
N TYR A 160 26.80 -7.97 28.22
CA TYR A 160 27.01 -8.85 27.05
C TYR A 160 26.75 -10.34 27.32
N ASP A 161 26.81 -10.75 28.59
CA ASP A 161 26.57 -12.10 29.09
C ASP A 161 25.30 -12.13 29.98
N ASP A 162 24.61 -11.00 30.12
CA ASP A 162 23.34 -10.86 30.82
C ASP A 162 22.18 -11.18 29.88
N SER A 163 21.22 -11.93 30.39
CA SER A 163 20.00 -12.25 29.68
C SER A 163 18.87 -11.27 29.97
N ASP A 164 19.03 -10.38 30.95
CA ASP A 164 18.04 -9.43 31.49
C ASP A 164 18.83 -8.19 31.94
N ILE A 165 19.14 -7.29 31.00
CA ILE A 165 20.18 -6.24 31.19
C ILE A 165 19.76 -5.13 32.15
N ASP A 166 18.47 -4.81 32.22
CA ASP A 166 17.91 -3.79 33.11
C ASP A 166 17.34 -4.37 34.42
N GLY A 167 17.18 -5.70 34.49
CA GLY A 167 16.82 -6.43 35.69
C GLY A 167 15.33 -6.34 36.04
N ASP A 168 14.47 -6.02 35.06
CA ASP A 168 13.02 -5.95 35.20
C ASP A 168 12.38 -7.36 35.36
N GLY A 169 13.09 -8.40 34.91
CA GLY A 169 12.71 -9.80 34.98
C GLY A 169 12.23 -10.44 33.67
N VAL A 170 12.31 -9.74 32.55
CA VAL A 170 12.08 -10.19 31.17
C VAL A 170 13.45 -10.42 30.50
N ASP A 171 13.54 -11.46 29.65
CA ASP A 171 14.82 -11.72 28.96
C ASP A 171 14.92 -10.76 27.76
N ASN A 172 16.09 -10.18 27.47
CA ASN A 172 16.30 -9.17 26.41
C ASN A 172 15.77 -9.54 25.01
N ASP A 173 15.68 -10.84 24.71
CA ASP A 173 15.17 -11.34 23.42
C ASP A 173 13.63 -11.30 23.33
N ASP A 174 12.97 -11.23 24.50
CA ASP A 174 11.52 -11.22 24.71
C ASP A 174 11.05 -9.85 25.28
N ASP A 175 11.96 -8.88 25.38
CA ASP A 175 11.73 -7.54 25.92
C ASP A 175 11.78 -6.50 24.79
N ALA A 176 10.71 -5.70 24.66
CA ALA A 176 10.65 -4.64 23.66
C ALA A 176 11.58 -3.46 23.99
N PHE A 177 11.87 -3.26 25.28
CA PHE A 177 12.73 -2.19 25.80
C PHE A 177 13.82 -2.73 26.74
N PRO A 178 14.80 -3.51 26.25
CA PRO A 178 15.80 -4.21 27.08
C PRO A 178 16.78 -3.32 27.88
N GLU A 179 16.62 -2.00 27.83
CA GLU A 179 17.45 -1.03 28.53
C GLU A 179 16.63 -0.16 29.52
N ASP A 180 15.33 -0.43 29.69
CA ASP A 180 14.42 0.33 30.55
C ASP A 180 13.74 -0.57 31.59
N ASP A 181 14.15 -0.47 32.87
CA ASP A 181 13.65 -1.33 33.95
C ASP A 181 12.19 -1.06 34.33
N GLU A 182 11.56 -0.04 33.75
CA GLU A 182 10.16 0.29 33.97
C GLU A 182 9.24 -0.22 32.83
N GLU A 183 9.78 -0.69 31.70
CA GLU A 183 9.00 -1.01 30.51
C GLU A 183 9.46 -2.28 29.80
N SER A 184 8.54 -3.15 29.40
CA SER A 184 8.91 -4.38 28.67
C SER A 184 7.89 -4.86 27.63
N LEU A 185 6.80 -4.12 27.45
CA LEU A 185 5.76 -4.42 26.46
C LEU A 185 5.57 -3.22 25.53
N ASP A 186 5.34 -3.53 24.27
CA ASP A 186 5.01 -2.64 23.16
C ASP A 186 3.95 -3.43 22.37
N THR A 187 2.68 -3.19 22.69
CA THR A 187 1.59 -4.08 22.30
C THR A 187 1.15 -3.82 20.86
N ASP A 188 1.19 -2.57 20.40
CA ASP A 188 0.87 -2.13 19.04
C ASP A 188 2.11 -2.07 18.10
N GLY A 189 3.32 -1.98 18.66
CA GLY A 189 4.59 -1.99 17.93
C GLY A 189 5.04 -0.63 17.43
N ASP A 190 4.55 0.48 17.99
CA ASP A 190 4.89 1.84 17.56
C ASP A 190 6.24 2.34 18.11
N GLY A 191 6.77 1.66 19.12
CA GLY A 191 8.04 1.95 19.77
C GLY A 191 7.96 2.86 21.01
N ILE A 192 6.75 3.16 21.48
CA ILE A 192 6.40 3.62 22.82
C ILE A 192 5.97 2.37 23.62
N GLY A 193 6.26 2.33 24.92
CA GLY A 193 5.92 1.16 25.73
C GLY A 193 4.69 1.38 26.59
N ASN A 194 4.01 0.30 26.94
CA ASN A 194 2.67 0.31 27.52
C ASN A 194 2.47 1.13 28.83
N ASN A 195 3.52 1.51 29.58
CA ASN A 195 3.33 2.43 30.73
C ASN A 195 3.44 3.91 30.38
N GLU A 196 3.95 4.26 29.19
CA GLU A 196 4.01 5.62 28.65
C GLU A 196 3.04 5.84 27.48
N ASP A 197 2.66 4.78 26.78
CA ASP A 197 1.61 4.80 25.79
C ASP A 197 0.24 5.13 26.41
N LEU A 198 -0.62 5.78 25.62
CA LEU A 198 -1.99 6.12 25.99
C LEU A 198 -3.01 5.32 25.19
N ASP A 199 -2.58 4.60 24.15
CA ASP A 199 -3.36 3.70 23.30
C ASP A 199 -2.52 2.43 23.10
N ASP A 200 -2.56 1.56 24.10
CA ASP A 200 -1.65 0.43 24.24
C ASP A 200 -1.73 -0.58 23.07
N ASP A 201 -2.85 -0.70 22.35
CA ASP A 201 -3.03 -1.64 21.23
C ASP A 201 -3.21 -0.99 19.84
N GLY A 202 -3.26 0.33 19.77
CA GLY A 202 -3.20 1.12 18.55
C GLY A 202 -4.48 1.08 17.73
N ASP A 203 -5.63 0.84 18.38
CA ASP A 203 -6.94 0.78 17.72
C ASP A 203 -7.61 2.16 17.56
N GLY A 204 -7.04 3.20 18.18
CA GLY A 204 -7.50 4.58 18.10
C GLY A 204 -8.23 5.08 19.36
N TYR A 205 -8.53 4.21 20.33
CA TYR A 205 -9.10 4.61 21.61
C TYR A 205 -8.04 4.62 22.71
N SER A 206 -8.14 5.60 23.61
CA SER A 206 -7.17 5.65 24.71
C SER A 206 -7.50 4.61 25.80
N ASP A 207 -6.49 4.17 26.55
CA ASP A 207 -6.67 3.28 27.72
C ASP A 207 -7.72 3.83 28.71
N SER A 208 -7.85 5.16 28.79
CA SER A 208 -8.87 5.81 29.63
C SER A 208 -10.30 5.57 29.14
N ASP A 209 -10.49 5.65 27.83
CA ASP A 209 -11.76 5.50 27.14
C ASP A 209 -12.26 4.07 27.30
N GLU A 210 -11.37 3.11 27.05
CA GLU A 210 -11.68 1.68 27.16
C GLU A 210 -11.86 1.19 28.61
N SER A 211 -11.06 1.71 29.54
CA SER A 211 -11.10 1.23 30.92
C SER A 211 -12.17 1.93 31.78
N THR A 212 -12.56 3.17 31.44
CA THR A 212 -13.42 3.98 32.32
C THR A 212 -14.35 4.98 31.69
N ASP A 213 -13.98 5.66 30.60
CA ASP A 213 -14.69 6.86 30.16
C ASP A 213 -15.84 6.54 29.18
N CYS A 214 -15.72 5.50 28.34
CA CYS A 214 -16.79 5.03 27.44
C CYS A 214 -17.80 4.05 28.07
N GLY A 215 -17.67 3.76 29.38
CA GLY A 215 -18.68 3.03 30.15
C GLY A 215 -18.82 1.53 29.85
N ASP A 216 -18.38 1.04 28.68
CA ASP A 216 -18.01 -0.36 28.46
C ASP A 216 -16.59 -0.61 29.02
N ALA A 217 -16.24 -1.88 29.18
CA ALA A 217 -14.91 -2.27 29.67
C ALA A 217 -14.24 -3.11 28.58
N SER A 218 -13.85 -2.43 27.50
CA SER A 218 -12.97 -2.92 26.45
C SER A 218 -11.57 -3.22 27.03
N ASP A 219 -10.81 -4.05 26.32
CA ASP A 219 -9.51 -4.56 26.77
C ASP A 219 -8.43 -3.74 26.09
N ASP A 220 -7.72 -2.92 26.87
CA ASP A 220 -6.68 -1.95 26.48
C ASP A 220 -5.40 -2.60 25.90
N LEU A 221 -5.52 -3.80 25.33
CA LEU A 221 -4.41 -4.65 24.87
C LEU A 221 -4.87 -5.58 23.71
N ASP A 222 -6.08 -5.39 23.16
CA ASP A 222 -6.69 -6.19 22.09
C ASP A 222 -7.42 -5.29 21.09
N ASP A 223 -6.73 -4.96 19.99
CA ASP A 223 -7.16 -4.14 18.85
C ASP A 223 -8.50 -4.51 18.17
N ASN A 224 -9.19 -5.55 18.65
CA ASN A 224 -10.50 -5.97 18.17
C ASN A 224 -11.62 -5.78 19.20
N ASP A 225 -11.31 -5.31 20.41
CA ASP A 225 -12.27 -5.09 21.51
C ASP A 225 -12.46 -3.59 21.75
N MET A 226 -12.89 -2.85 20.73
CA MET A 226 -13.13 -1.40 20.80
C MET A 226 -14.39 -1.02 21.62
N PRO A 227 -14.44 0.20 22.19
CA PRO A 227 -15.68 0.84 22.64
C PRO A 227 -16.77 0.87 21.55
N LEU A 228 -18.03 1.01 21.96
CA LEU A 228 -19.13 1.19 21.01
C LEU A 228 -19.09 2.62 20.47
N ASP A 229 -19.06 2.73 19.15
CA ASP A 229 -18.98 3.96 18.36
C ASP A 229 -19.84 3.70 17.11
N THR A 230 -20.97 4.39 17.02
CA THR A 230 -22.06 4.05 16.09
C THR A 230 -21.87 4.68 14.71
N ASP A 231 -21.29 5.87 14.63
CA ASP A 231 -20.94 6.57 13.38
C ASP A 231 -19.50 6.31 12.90
N GLY A 232 -18.62 5.84 13.79
CA GLY A 232 -17.22 5.54 13.51
C GLY A 232 -16.33 6.78 13.40
N ASP A 233 -16.70 7.89 14.04
CA ASP A 233 -15.94 9.15 14.02
C ASP A 233 -14.73 9.15 14.98
N GLY A 234 -14.63 8.13 15.86
CA GLY A 234 -13.58 7.98 16.86
C GLY A 234 -13.97 8.44 18.27
N ILE A 235 -15.22 8.85 18.49
CA ILE A 235 -15.80 9.18 19.79
C ILE A 235 -16.83 8.10 20.12
N CYS A 236 -16.70 7.48 21.28
CA CYS A 236 -17.66 6.45 21.69
C CYS A 236 -19.02 7.04 22.09
N ASP A 237 -20.12 6.30 21.86
CA ASP A 237 -21.51 6.71 22.14
C ASP A 237 -21.72 7.31 23.57
N GLU A 238 -20.99 6.86 24.59
CA GLU A 238 -21.18 7.40 25.95
C GLU A 238 -20.52 8.79 26.17
N LEU A 239 -19.61 9.18 25.28
CA LEU A 239 -18.94 10.48 25.21
C LEU A 239 -19.43 11.35 24.05
N ASP A 240 -20.06 10.74 23.05
CA ASP A 240 -20.77 11.44 21.99
C ASP A 240 -22.06 12.09 22.53
N SER A 241 -22.46 13.16 21.86
CA SER A 241 -23.76 13.80 22.05
C SER A 241 -24.70 13.60 20.87
N ASP A 242 -24.21 12.98 19.80
CA ASP A 242 -24.85 12.73 18.51
C ASP A 242 -24.36 11.39 17.94
N ASP A 243 -24.72 10.27 18.58
CA ASP A 243 -24.10 8.95 18.40
C ASP A 243 -24.10 8.42 16.93
N ASP A 244 -24.96 8.93 16.06
CA ASP A 244 -25.08 8.54 14.65
C ASP A 244 -24.76 9.68 13.65
N ASP A 245 -24.22 10.80 14.14
CA ASP A 245 -23.74 11.97 13.40
C ASP A 245 -24.74 12.55 12.36
N ASP A 246 -26.03 12.45 12.63
CA ASP A 246 -27.10 12.93 11.76
C ASP A 246 -27.48 14.41 11.97
N MET A 247 -26.67 15.10 12.81
CA MET A 247 -26.80 16.48 13.25
C MET A 247 -27.91 16.72 14.28
N VAL A 248 -28.54 15.67 14.84
CA VAL A 248 -29.59 15.76 15.85
C VAL A 248 -29.21 15.01 17.13
N ASN A 249 -28.51 15.72 18.02
CA ASN A 249 -28.20 15.23 19.38
C ASN A 249 -29.19 14.20 19.99
N ASP A 250 -28.69 13.11 20.58
CA ASP A 250 -29.48 11.94 21.05
C ASP A 250 -30.66 12.25 21.98
N THR A 251 -30.60 13.41 22.63
CA THR A 251 -31.63 13.83 23.57
C THR A 251 -32.88 14.39 22.91
N ASP A 252 -32.73 14.88 21.68
CA ASP A 252 -33.78 15.47 20.87
C ASP A 252 -34.13 14.60 19.65
N ASP A 253 -33.26 13.67 19.27
CA ASP A 253 -33.50 12.65 18.25
C ASP A 253 -34.34 11.44 18.76
N PHE A 254 -35.17 10.92 17.85
CA PHE A 254 -36.04 9.77 18.04
C PHE A 254 -35.28 8.45 18.00
N ALA A 255 -34.29 8.31 17.12
CA ALA A 255 -33.54 7.08 16.90
C ALA A 255 -32.01 7.31 16.97
N PRO A 256 -31.43 7.50 18.17
CA PRO A 256 -30.06 8.04 18.32
C PRO A 256 -28.93 7.08 18.02
N LEU A 257 -29.14 6.13 17.13
CA LEU A 257 -28.16 5.13 16.70
C LEU A 257 -28.43 4.73 15.24
N ASP A 258 -29.24 5.52 14.52
CA ASP A 258 -29.75 5.29 13.18
C ASP A 258 -29.88 6.64 12.48
N ASP A 259 -28.79 7.02 11.81
CA ASP A 259 -28.59 8.31 11.11
C ASP A 259 -29.68 8.70 10.11
N SER A 260 -30.48 7.71 9.72
CA SER A 260 -31.56 7.91 8.78
C SER A 260 -32.84 8.45 9.45
N GLU A 261 -33.01 8.32 10.78
CA GLU A 261 -34.31 8.36 11.47
C GLU A 261 -34.47 9.45 12.56
N GLN A 262 -34.48 10.72 12.15
CA GLN A 262 -34.50 11.86 13.09
C GLN A 262 -35.85 12.15 13.79
N TYR A 263 -36.97 11.78 13.16
CA TYR A 263 -38.30 12.26 13.54
C TYR A 263 -39.36 11.16 13.53
N ASP A 264 -40.31 11.22 14.46
CA ASP A 264 -41.54 10.41 14.51
C ASP A 264 -42.72 11.39 14.60
N THR A 265 -43.16 11.89 13.44
CA THR A 265 -44.07 13.03 13.28
C THR A 265 -45.42 12.78 13.93
N ASP A 266 -45.95 11.57 13.83
CA ASP A 266 -47.26 11.22 14.35
C ASP A 266 -47.24 10.46 15.70
N GLY A 267 -46.06 10.02 16.13
CA GLY A 267 -45.77 9.49 17.45
C GLY A 267 -46.15 8.04 17.64
N ASP A 268 -46.09 7.22 16.59
CA ASP A 268 -46.53 5.83 16.60
C ASP A 268 -45.43 4.81 16.88
N GLY A 269 -44.17 5.25 16.73
CA GLY A 269 -42.96 4.53 17.10
C GLY A 269 -42.22 3.87 15.94
N VAL A 270 -42.53 4.21 14.70
CA VAL A 270 -41.67 4.10 13.50
C VAL A 270 -41.30 5.55 13.12
N GLY A 271 -40.05 5.84 12.76
CA GLY A 271 -39.69 7.18 12.35
C GLY A 271 -40.00 7.42 10.86
N ASP A 272 -39.97 8.68 10.46
CA ASP A 272 -40.66 9.19 9.29
C ASP A 272 -40.14 8.63 7.96
N ASN A 273 -38.88 8.22 7.87
CA ASN A 273 -38.25 7.68 6.66
C ASN A 273 -38.50 6.16 6.50
N ALA A 274 -38.64 5.39 7.58
CA ALA A 274 -39.17 4.02 7.51
C ALA A 274 -40.70 3.95 7.51
N ASP A 275 -41.40 5.02 7.93
CA ASP A 275 -42.85 5.08 7.96
C ASP A 275 -43.40 5.49 6.58
N VAL A 276 -44.07 4.57 5.89
CA VAL A 276 -44.72 4.86 4.59
C VAL A 276 -45.88 5.87 4.75
N PHE A 277 -46.38 6.08 5.97
CA PHE A 277 -47.44 7.02 6.31
C PHE A 277 -47.09 7.92 7.53
N PRO A 278 -46.09 8.82 7.44
CA PRO A 278 -45.52 9.58 8.57
C PRO A 278 -46.49 10.51 9.34
N ASP A 279 -47.69 10.71 8.79
CA ASP A 279 -48.74 11.58 9.29
C ASP A 279 -49.96 10.83 9.87
N ASP A 280 -50.02 9.49 9.72
CA ASP A 280 -51.11 8.63 10.20
C ASP A 280 -50.62 7.50 11.10
N ALA A 281 -50.57 7.80 12.41
CA ALA A 281 -50.17 6.95 13.52
C ALA A 281 -50.95 5.62 13.71
N THR A 282 -51.71 5.21 12.71
CA THR A 282 -52.38 3.92 12.63
C THR A 282 -51.92 3.06 11.46
N GLU A 283 -51.03 3.54 10.60
CA GLU A 283 -50.48 2.85 9.43
C GLU A 283 -48.98 3.13 9.37
N THR A 284 -48.15 2.11 9.14
CA THR A 284 -46.68 2.29 9.06
C THR A 284 -46.05 1.56 7.88
N GLU A 285 -46.78 0.61 7.29
CA GLU A 285 -46.31 -0.27 6.22
C GLU A 285 -47.36 -0.27 5.11
N ASP A 286 -46.89 -0.30 3.86
CA ASP A 286 -47.68 -0.55 2.64
C ASP A 286 -47.04 -1.73 1.90
N SER A 287 -47.45 -2.94 2.28
CA SER A 287 -46.81 -4.18 1.84
C SER A 287 -46.96 -4.48 0.35
N ASP A 288 -47.90 -3.82 -0.35
CA ASP A 288 -48.12 -3.98 -1.78
C ASP A 288 -48.06 -2.67 -2.60
N GLU A 289 -47.72 -1.56 -1.95
CA GLU A 289 -47.38 -0.26 -2.57
C GLU A 289 -48.55 0.38 -3.34
N ASP A 290 -49.79 0.19 -2.87
CA ASP A 290 -50.99 0.73 -3.52
C ASP A 290 -51.45 2.10 -2.98
N GLY A 291 -50.82 2.56 -1.91
CA GLY A 291 -51.10 3.81 -1.21
C GLY A 291 -52.17 3.69 -0.11
N VAL A 292 -52.55 2.48 0.30
CA VAL A 292 -53.42 2.21 1.45
C VAL A 292 -52.65 1.36 2.47
N GLY A 293 -52.34 1.93 3.63
CA GLY A 293 -51.57 1.22 4.65
C GLY A 293 -52.23 -0.09 5.12
N ASP A 294 -51.38 -1.04 5.49
CA ASP A 294 -51.70 -2.44 5.79
C ASP A 294 -52.86 -2.64 6.79
N ASN A 295 -53.05 -1.77 7.78
CA ASN A 295 -54.14 -1.89 8.74
C ASN A 295 -55.49 -1.42 8.17
N SER A 296 -55.48 -0.65 7.09
CA SER A 296 -56.64 -0.18 6.35
C SER A 296 -56.88 -0.96 5.06
N ASP A 297 -55.87 -1.64 4.54
CA ASP A 297 -55.95 -2.50 3.37
C ASP A 297 -56.76 -3.79 3.65
N PHE A 298 -57.49 -4.24 2.63
CA PHE A 298 -58.23 -5.50 2.69
C PHE A 298 -57.32 -6.73 2.45
N ASP A 299 -56.38 -6.63 1.50
CA ASP A 299 -55.36 -7.65 1.21
C ASP A 299 -54.03 -6.96 0.91
N ASN A 300 -53.24 -6.76 1.98
CA ASN A 300 -51.94 -6.08 2.00
C ASN A 300 -50.81 -6.84 1.26
N ALA A 301 -51.14 -7.59 0.21
CA ALA A 301 -50.18 -8.31 -0.62
C ALA A 301 -50.55 -8.26 -2.11
N ASP A 302 -51.66 -7.59 -2.44
CA ASP A 302 -52.19 -7.46 -3.79
C ASP A 302 -52.64 -6.01 -3.98
N ALA A 303 -51.74 -5.21 -4.56
CA ALA A 303 -51.87 -3.76 -4.78
C ALA A 303 -53.12 -3.31 -5.55
N ASP A 304 -53.84 -4.29 -6.09
CA ASP A 304 -55.01 -4.09 -6.89
C ASP A 304 -56.26 -4.17 -5.96
N GLU A 305 -56.22 -4.85 -4.79
CA GLU A 305 -57.34 -5.25 -3.89
C GLU A 305 -57.56 -4.42 -2.60
N SER A 306 -57.40 -3.09 -2.59
CA SER A 306 -57.55 -2.29 -1.35
C SER A 306 -58.98 -2.15 -0.76
N VAL A 307 -60.04 -2.59 -1.45
CA VAL A 307 -61.44 -2.42 -0.99
C VAL A 307 -62.33 -3.61 -1.36
N ASP A 308 -62.99 -4.23 -0.37
CA ASP A 308 -64.11 -5.17 -0.54
C ASP A 308 -65.45 -4.46 -0.19
N SER A 309 -66.15 -3.94 -1.21
CA SER A 309 -67.35 -3.11 -1.04
C SER A 309 -68.57 -3.85 -0.49
N ASP A 310 -68.66 -5.17 -0.70
CA ASP A 310 -69.84 -5.94 -0.34
C ASP A 310 -69.60 -7.04 0.72
N GLY A 311 -68.34 -7.28 1.06
CA GLY A 311 -67.87 -8.04 2.20
C GLY A 311 -67.87 -9.54 1.99
N ASP A 312 -67.68 -10.01 0.76
CA ASP A 312 -67.73 -11.44 0.41
C ASP A 312 -66.37 -12.13 0.33
N GLY A 313 -65.28 -11.36 0.40
CA GLY A 313 -63.92 -11.84 0.54
C GLY A 313 -63.08 -11.83 -0.74
N VAL A 314 -63.49 -11.08 -1.78
CA VAL A 314 -62.72 -10.78 -2.99
C VAL A 314 -62.73 -9.25 -3.18
N GLY A 315 -61.59 -8.63 -3.47
CA GLY A 315 -61.48 -7.18 -3.69
C GLY A 315 -62.29 -6.67 -4.89
N ASP A 316 -62.72 -5.40 -4.86
CA ASP A 316 -63.62 -4.78 -5.85
C ASP A 316 -63.12 -4.81 -7.31
N ASN A 317 -61.82 -4.93 -7.49
CA ASN A 317 -61.06 -4.98 -8.73
C ASN A 317 -60.91 -6.42 -9.28
N GLY A 318 -60.80 -7.41 -8.39
CA GLY A 318 -60.80 -8.85 -8.70
C GLY A 318 -62.21 -9.44 -8.79
N ASP A 319 -63.19 -8.76 -8.22
CA ASP A 319 -64.60 -9.16 -8.22
C ASP A 319 -65.32 -8.71 -9.51
N ALA A 320 -65.84 -9.67 -10.29
CA ALA A 320 -66.65 -9.39 -11.46
C ALA A 320 -68.00 -8.72 -11.10
N PHE A 321 -68.43 -8.82 -9.85
CA PHE A 321 -69.65 -8.23 -9.28
C PHE A 321 -69.45 -7.55 -7.91
N PRO A 322 -68.70 -6.42 -7.83
CA PRO A 322 -68.27 -5.74 -6.58
C PRO A 322 -69.37 -5.17 -5.65
N ASP A 323 -70.64 -5.39 -6.00
CA ASP A 323 -71.82 -4.91 -5.28
C ASP A 323 -72.79 -6.07 -4.92
N ASP A 324 -72.50 -7.30 -5.35
CA ASP A 324 -73.29 -8.51 -5.12
C ASP A 324 -72.50 -9.68 -4.50
N SER A 325 -72.38 -9.63 -3.17
CA SER A 325 -71.78 -10.60 -2.22
C SER A 325 -72.14 -12.09 -2.34
N THR A 326 -72.82 -12.49 -3.41
CA THR A 326 -73.17 -13.86 -3.75
C THR A 326 -72.53 -14.35 -5.03
N GLU A 327 -71.84 -13.49 -5.79
CA GLU A 327 -71.20 -13.78 -7.06
C GLU A 327 -69.86 -13.05 -7.11
N THR A 328 -68.75 -13.75 -7.34
CA THR A 328 -67.41 -13.12 -7.41
C THR A 328 -66.73 -13.28 -8.76
N MET A 329 -67.12 -14.31 -9.52
CA MET A 329 -66.52 -14.68 -10.80
C MET A 329 -67.58 -14.77 -11.91
N ASP A 330 -67.17 -14.43 -13.13
CA ASP A 330 -67.91 -14.63 -14.39
C ASP A 330 -66.95 -15.30 -15.38
N THR A 331 -66.75 -16.61 -15.22
CA THR A 331 -65.68 -17.37 -15.87
C THR A 331 -65.79 -17.33 -17.41
N ASP A 332 -67.00 -17.22 -17.95
CA ASP A 332 -67.24 -17.19 -19.39
C ASP A 332 -67.63 -15.80 -19.95
N GLY A 333 -67.87 -14.82 -19.08
CA GLY A 333 -68.08 -13.41 -19.41
C GLY A 333 -69.45 -13.12 -20.01
N ASP A 334 -70.47 -13.93 -19.72
CA ASP A 334 -71.83 -13.76 -20.24
C ASP A 334 -72.70 -12.77 -19.43
N GLY A 335 -72.20 -12.38 -18.24
CA GLY A 335 -72.83 -11.44 -17.32
C GLY A 335 -73.75 -12.08 -16.28
N VAL A 336 -73.69 -13.39 -16.08
CA VAL A 336 -74.27 -14.13 -14.96
C VAL A 336 -73.12 -14.73 -14.16
N GLY A 337 -73.02 -14.40 -12.87
CA GLY A 337 -71.95 -14.93 -12.03
C GLY A 337 -72.02 -16.45 -11.87
N ASP A 338 -70.86 -17.06 -11.67
CA ASP A 338 -70.66 -18.51 -11.66
C ASP A 338 -71.55 -19.25 -10.64
N ASN A 339 -71.92 -18.62 -9.51
CA ASN A 339 -72.79 -19.26 -8.52
C ASN A 339 -74.27 -19.28 -8.97
N ALA A 340 -74.67 -18.37 -9.86
CA ALA A 340 -75.98 -18.32 -10.48
C ALA A 340 -76.03 -18.99 -11.86
N ASP A 341 -74.88 -19.17 -12.50
CA ASP A 341 -74.76 -19.80 -13.81
C ASP A 341 -74.86 -21.34 -13.72
N PHE A 342 -75.61 -21.93 -14.64
CA PHE A 342 -75.71 -23.38 -14.76
C PHE A 342 -74.47 -24.00 -15.44
N ALA A 343 -73.87 -23.30 -16.40
CA ALA A 343 -72.66 -23.70 -17.10
C ALA A 343 -71.65 -22.55 -17.12
N PRO A 344 -70.94 -22.30 -15.98
CA PRO A 344 -70.03 -21.17 -15.80
C PRO A 344 -68.86 -21.05 -16.81
N GLU A 345 -68.59 -22.08 -17.60
CA GLU A 345 -67.52 -22.09 -18.62
C GLU A 345 -68.06 -21.98 -20.06
N ASP A 346 -69.39 -21.88 -20.24
CA ASP A 346 -70.02 -21.80 -21.56
C ASP A 346 -70.94 -20.59 -21.64
N ALA A 347 -70.39 -19.47 -22.12
CA ALA A 347 -71.07 -18.18 -22.27
C ALA A 347 -72.32 -18.21 -23.17
N SER A 348 -72.61 -19.36 -23.77
CA SER A 348 -73.84 -19.59 -24.50
C SER A 348 -74.92 -20.28 -23.67
N GLU A 349 -74.72 -20.59 -22.39
CA GLU A 349 -75.60 -21.47 -21.61
C GLU A 349 -75.77 -21.09 -20.13
N SER A 350 -76.46 -19.99 -19.87
CA SER A 350 -76.63 -19.49 -18.50
C SER A 350 -77.74 -20.16 -17.65
N ALA A 351 -78.45 -21.18 -18.16
CA ALA A 351 -79.66 -21.70 -17.49
C ALA A 351 -80.09 -23.12 -17.91
N ASP A 352 -80.60 -23.88 -16.94
CA ASP A 352 -81.32 -25.16 -17.11
C ASP A 352 -82.72 -25.03 -16.47
N ASP A 353 -83.75 -24.78 -17.28
CA ASP A 353 -85.10 -24.43 -16.81
C ASP A 353 -85.86 -25.62 -16.19
N ASP A 354 -85.52 -26.85 -16.55
CA ASP A 354 -86.20 -28.06 -16.07
C ASP A 354 -85.36 -28.93 -15.13
N ALA A 355 -84.10 -28.56 -14.94
CA ALA A 355 -83.13 -29.09 -14.00
C ALA A 355 -82.77 -30.56 -14.25
N ASP A 356 -82.53 -30.92 -15.52
CA ASP A 356 -82.15 -32.26 -15.93
C ASP A 356 -80.65 -32.45 -16.23
N GLY A 357 -79.89 -31.37 -16.14
CA GLY A 357 -78.44 -31.38 -16.29
C GLY A 357 -77.95 -31.10 -17.70
N VAL A 358 -78.83 -30.71 -18.63
CA VAL A 358 -78.44 -30.16 -19.94
C VAL A 358 -79.00 -28.76 -20.08
N GLY A 359 -78.13 -27.79 -20.37
CA GLY A 359 -78.56 -26.40 -20.46
C GLY A 359 -79.52 -26.14 -21.62
N ASN A 360 -80.35 -25.11 -21.48
CA ASN A 360 -81.46 -24.78 -22.37
C ASN A 360 -81.13 -24.66 -23.87
N ASN A 361 -79.93 -24.22 -24.24
CA ASN A 361 -79.49 -24.11 -25.65
C ASN A 361 -78.89 -25.41 -26.19
N ALA A 362 -78.32 -26.26 -25.34
CA ALA A 362 -77.89 -27.62 -25.68
C ALA A 362 -79.05 -28.64 -25.68
N ASP A 363 -80.10 -28.38 -24.91
CA ASP A 363 -81.24 -29.27 -24.73
C ASP A 363 -82.26 -29.15 -25.88
N ALA A 364 -82.57 -30.28 -26.51
CA ALA A 364 -83.62 -30.37 -27.52
C ALA A 364 -85.03 -30.19 -26.92
N PHE A 365 -85.20 -30.40 -25.61
CA PHE A 365 -86.45 -30.26 -24.87
C PHE A 365 -86.30 -29.50 -23.52
N PRO A 366 -85.96 -28.19 -23.53
CA PRO A 366 -85.62 -27.36 -22.35
C PRO A 366 -86.70 -27.15 -21.25
N ASP A 367 -87.82 -27.85 -21.34
CA ASP A 367 -88.97 -27.77 -20.44
C ASP A 367 -89.42 -29.19 -19.96
N ASP A 368 -88.77 -30.26 -20.42
CA ASP A 368 -89.08 -31.66 -20.11
C ASP A 368 -87.84 -32.44 -19.64
N SER A 369 -87.61 -32.38 -18.33
CA SER A 369 -86.48 -33.00 -17.62
C SER A 369 -86.34 -34.53 -17.67
N THR A 370 -87.04 -35.17 -18.60
CA THR A 370 -86.92 -36.58 -18.90
C THR A 370 -86.28 -36.85 -20.26
N GLU A 371 -86.01 -35.83 -21.07
CA GLU A 371 -85.58 -35.95 -22.46
C GLU A 371 -84.58 -34.85 -22.82
N THR A 372 -83.30 -35.16 -23.04
CA THR A 372 -82.29 -34.13 -23.37
C THR A 372 -81.83 -34.14 -24.83
N MET A 373 -81.95 -35.29 -25.50
CA MET A 373 -81.48 -35.52 -26.87
C MET A 373 -82.59 -36.04 -27.77
N ASP A 374 -82.51 -35.68 -29.05
CA ASP A 374 -83.38 -36.15 -30.14
C ASP A 374 -82.46 -36.60 -31.29
N THR A 375 -81.84 -37.78 -31.13
CA THR A 375 -80.73 -38.26 -31.97
C THR A 375 -81.13 -38.40 -33.45
N ASP A 376 -82.39 -38.74 -33.75
CA ASP A 376 -82.91 -38.85 -35.11
C ASP A 376 -83.72 -37.61 -35.58
N GLY A 377 -83.99 -36.67 -34.69
CA GLY A 377 -84.66 -35.40 -34.96
C GLY A 377 -86.15 -35.53 -35.24
N ASP A 378 -86.81 -36.59 -34.75
CA ASP A 378 -88.23 -36.86 -34.98
C ASP A 378 -89.17 -36.13 -34.02
N GLY A 379 -88.62 -35.53 -32.97
CA GLY A 379 -89.30 -34.76 -31.93
C GLY A 379 -89.82 -35.61 -30.77
N VAL A 380 -89.30 -36.82 -30.60
CA VAL A 380 -89.40 -37.66 -29.40
C VAL A 380 -87.98 -37.79 -28.84
N GLY A 381 -87.79 -37.50 -27.56
CA GLY A 381 -86.46 -37.65 -26.98
C GLY A 381 -86.03 -39.11 -26.84
N ASP A 382 -84.72 -39.32 -26.81
CA ASP A 382 -84.08 -40.63 -26.84
C ASP A 382 -84.53 -41.54 -25.68
N ASN A 383 -84.89 -41.00 -24.51
CA ASN A 383 -85.35 -41.81 -23.36
C ASN A 383 -86.79 -42.33 -23.54
N ALA A 384 -87.61 -41.65 -24.34
CA ALA A 384 -88.93 -42.08 -24.75
C ALA A 384 -88.95 -42.83 -26.08
N ASP A 385 -87.92 -42.66 -26.90
CA ASP A 385 -87.69 -43.49 -28.07
C ASP A 385 -87.27 -44.90 -27.65
N THR A 386 -87.47 -45.87 -28.52
CA THR A 386 -87.09 -47.26 -28.32
C THR A 386 -86.05 -47.73 -29.34
N ASP A 387 -85.63 -46.82 -30.23
CA ASP A 387 -84.72 -46.97 -31.37
C ASP A 387 -84.10 -45.58 -31.60
N ALA A 388 -83.40 -45.04 -30.59
CA ALA A 388 -83.05 -43.62 -30.48
C ALA A 388 -82.28 -43.06 -31.69
N ASP A 389 -81.54 -43.89 -32.41
CA ASP A 389 -80.77 -43.49 -33.60
C ASP A 389 -81.41 -43.92 -34.96
N ASP A 390 -82.66 -44.42 -34.93
CA ASP A 390 -83.41 -45.02 -36.05
C ASP A 390 -82.54 -46.01 -36.88
N ASP A 391 -81.59 -46.69 -36.23
CA ASP A 391 -80.70 -47.66 -36.86
C ASP A 391 -81.33 -49.05 -36.98
N THR A 392 -82.51 -49.23 -36.37
CA THR A 392 -83.36 -50.43 -36.31
C THR A 392 -82.99 -51.45 -35.23
N VAL A 393 -82.08 -51.13 -34.33
CA VAL A 393 -81.74 -51.85 -33.09
C VAL A 393 -82.42 -51.16 -31.90
N LEU A 394 -82.89 -51.92 -30.91
CA LEU A 394 -83.55 -51.33 -29.74
C LEU A 394 -82.53 -51.16 -28.62
N ASP A 395 -82.58 -50.03 -27.89
CA ASP A 395 -81.62 -49.67 -26.83
C ASP A 395 -81.47 -50.75 -25.74
N VAL A 396 -82.55 -51.46 -25.43
CA VAL A 396 -82.56 -52.57 -24.45
C VAL A 396 -81.67 -53.77 -24.84
N ASP A 397 -81.22 -53.85 -26.09
CA ASP A 397 -80.32 -54.89 -26.57
C ASP A 397 -78.83 -54.45 -26.54
N GLU A 398 -78.52 -53.19 -26.17
CA GLU A 398 -77.16 -52.63 -26.05
C GLU A 398 -76.57 -52.71 -24.61
N ASP A 399 -77.44 -52.65 -23.60
CA ASP A 399 -77.15 -52.37 -22.18
C ASP A 399 -76.62 -53.58 -21.35
N SER A 400 -75.76 -54.44 -21.91
CA SER A 400 -75.39 -55.74 -21.29
C SER A 400 -73.92 -55.98 -20.93
N ASN A 401 -73.14 -54.93 -20.66
CA ASN A 401 -71.73 -55.07 -20.23
C ASN A 401 -71.41 -54.25 -18.96
N ALA A 402 -71.49 -54.88 -17.78
CA ALA A 402 -71.29 -54.26 -16.48
C ALA A 402 -70.01 -54.77 -15.79
N THR A 403 -68.95 -53.95 -15.78
CA THR A 403 -67.73 -54.10 -14.95
C THR A 403 -66.97 -52.77 -14.86
N LEU A 404 -67.36 -51.85 -13.96
CA LEU A 404 -66.49 -50.82 -13.36
C LEU A 404 -67.31 -50.04 -12.30
N ASP A 405 -66.90 -50.04 -11.03
CA ASP A 405 -67.21 -49.01 -10.00
C ASP A 405 -66.56 -49.42 -8.64
N CYS A 406 -65.39 -48.85 -8.29
CA CYS A 406 -64.65 -49.03 -7.02
C CYS A 406 -64.76 -47.82 -6.06
N GLN A 407 -65.49 -46.76 -6.41
CA GLN A 407 -65.37 -45.43 -5.78
C GLN A 407 -66.03 -45.27 -4.39
N LEU A 408 -66.06 -46.31 -3.54
CA LEU A 408 -66.70 -46.28 -2.21
C LEU A 408 -65.86 -46.94 -1.10
N LEU A 409 -64.57 -47.17 -1.33
CA LEU A 409 -63.60 -47.64 -0.32
C LEU A 409 -62.73 -46.45 0.15
N THR A 410 -61.71 -46.68 0.97
CA THR A 410 -60.88 -45.61 1.62
C THR A 410 -59.38 -45.90 1.41
N ASP A 411 -59.13 -46.78 0.46
CA ASP A 411 -58.02 -47.71 0.22
C ASP A 411 -58.67 -48.77 -0.70
N CYS A 412 -58.84 -48.44 -1.99
CA CYS A 412 -59.58 -49.24 -2.97
C CYS A 412 -58.79 -50.48 -3.40
N ASP A 413 -57.46 -50.43 -3.42
CA ASP A 413 -56.61 -51.54 -3.85
C ASP A 413 -56.01 -52.38 -2.71
N GLY A 414 -56.00 -51.86 -1.47
CA GLY A 414 -55.66 -52.57 -0.25
C GLY A 414 -54.17 -52.62 0.09
N ASP A 415 -53.36 -51.70 -0.43
CA ASP A 415 -51.90 -51.68 -0.29
C ASP A 415 -51.43 -51.13 1.07
N GLY A 416 -52.25 -50.29 1.71
CA GLY A 416 -52.02 -49.68 3.00
C GLY A 416 -51.80 -48.17 3.00
N VAL A 417 -51.73 -47.53 1.83
CA VAL A 417 -51.87 -46.08 1.61
C VAL A 417 -53.36 -45.79 1.41
N GLY A 418 -53.82 -44.58 1.72
CA GLY A 418 -55.23 -44.23 1.55
C GLY A 418 -55.42 -43.48 0.23
N ASP A 419 -56.54 -43.70 -0.48
CA ASP A 419 -56.88 -43.09 -1.79
C ASP A 419 -56.68 -41.55 -1.92
N ALA A 420 -56.44 -40.82 -0.83
CA ALA A 420 -56.17 -39.38 -0.84
C ALA A 420 -54.67 -39.02 -0.84
N ASP A 421 -53.84 -39.96 -0.42
CA ASP A 421 -52.38 -39.84 -0.31
C ASP A 421 -51.69 -40.87 -1.25
N ASP A 422 -52.46 -41.49 -2.16
CA ASP A 422 -52.04 -42.55 -3.07
C ASP A 422 -52.33 -42.08 -4.50
N ALA A 423 -51.27 -41.77 -5.25
CA ALA A 423 -51.38 -41.31 -6.64
C ALA A 423 -52.01 -42.37 -7.56
N PHE A 424 -51.93 -43.65 -7.17
CA PHE A 424 -52.40 -44.79 -7.94
C PHE A 424 -53.41 -45.64 -7.14
N ASP A 425 -54.48 -45.01 -6.67
CA ASP A 425 -55.56 -45.53 -5.79
C ASP A 425 -56.29 -46.84 -6.21
N VAL A 426 -55.92 -47.44 -7.33
CA VAL A 426 -56.44 -48.70 -7.87
C VAL A 426 -55.36 -49.74 -8.21
N ASP A 427 -54.08 -49.42 -8.01
CA ASP A 427 -52.93 -50.28 -8.29
C ASP A 427 -52.08 -50.52 -7.02
N PRO A 428 -52.25 -51.65 -6.33
CA PRO A 428 -51.65 -51.89 -5.01
C PRO A 428 -50.14 -52.16 -5.04
N GLU A 429 -49.50 -51.90 -6.18
CA GLU A 429 -48.08 -52.06 -6.42
C GLU A 429 -47.33 -50.74 -6.65
N ALA A 430 -48.03 -49.61 -6.74
CA ALA A 430 -47.52 -48.24 -6.92
C ALA A 430 -48.32 -47.25 -6.04
N TRP A 431 -47.69 -46.20 -5.52
CA TRP A 431 -48.39 -45.19 -4.72
C TRP A 431 -47.70 -43.81 -4.68
N ASP A 432 -46.42 -43.70 -5.10
CA ASP A 432 -45.65 -42.45 -5.21
C ASP A 432 -45.59 -42.03 -6.71
N ASP A 433 -45.66 -40.71 -6.97
CA ASP A 433 -45.70 -40.00 -8.28
C ASP A 433 -45.18 -38.57 -7.99
N MET A 434 -43.86 -38.39 -8.02
CA MET A 434 -43.19 -37.22 -7.42
C MET A 434 -43.33 -35.95 -8.27
N ASP A 435 -43.25 -36.06 -9.58
CA ASP A 435 -43.41 -34.96 -10.54
C ASP A 435 -44.87 -34.75 -11.01
N MET A 436 -45.78 -35.66 -10.60
CA MET A 436 -47.20 -35.66 -10.93
C MET A 436 -47.53 -35.89 -12.42
N ASP A 437 -46.66 -36.55 -13.19
CA ASP A 437 -46.89 -36.84 -14.59
C ASP A 437 -47.86 -38.02 -14.81
N GLY A 438 -48.14 -38.79 -13.75
CA GLY A 438 -49.01 -39.95 -13.75
C GLY A 438 -48.32 -41.28 -14.06
N LEU A 439 -46.99 -41.34 -13.96
CA LEU A 439 -46.15 -42.53 -13.90
C LEU A 439 -45.70 -42.80 -12.46
N ALA A 440 -45.31 -44.04 -12.17
CA ALA A 440 -44.98 -44.43 -10.81
C ALA A 440 -43.46 -44.52 -10.62
N ASP A 441 -42.92 -43.76 -9.67
CA ASP A 441 -41.49 -43.69 -9.34
C ASP A 441 -40.92 -45.09 -9.05
N SER A 442 -41.70 -45.94 -8.34
CA SER A 442 -41.24 -47.29 -8.04
C SER A 442 -42.34 -48.32 -7.84
N PHE A 443 -41.98 -49.60 -8.08
CA PHE A 443 -42.77 -50.77 -7.70
C PHE A 443 -42.14 -51.52 -6.52
N PRO A 444 -42.24 -50.99 -5.28
CA PRO A 444 -41.48 -51.46 -4.11
C PRO A 444 -41.75 -52.92 -3.74
N ASN A 445 -42.83 -53.52 -4.25
CA ASN A 445 -43.22 -54.91 -4.00
C ASN A 445 -42.72 -55.93 -5.07
N LEU A 446 -41.97 -55.55 -6.12
CA LEU A 446 -41.77 -56.38 -7.32
C LEU A 446 -40.31 -56.53 -7.85
N LEU A 447 -39.34 -56.98 -7.03
CA LEU A 447 -37.93 -57.22 -7.46
C LEU A 447 -37.64 -58.66 -7.97
N VAL A 448 -36.99 -58.85 -9.15
CA VAL A 448 -36.65 -60.19 -9.75
C VAL A 448 -35.16 -60.31 -10.18
N ILE A 449 -34.53 -61.50 -10.00
CA ILE A 449 -33.11 -61.81 -10.35
C ILE A 449 -33.00 -62.89 -11.46
N THR A 450 -32.20 -62.67 -12.51
CA THR A 450 -31.91 -63.66 -13.58
C THR A 450 -30.42 -63.75 -13.98
N GLU A 451 -29.87 -64.95 -14.24
CA GLU A 451 -28.46 -65.23 -14.64
C GLU A 451 -28.36 -65.57 -16.15
N ILE A 452 -27.48 -64.91 -16.91
CA ILE A 452 -27.38 -64.95 -18.39
C ILE A 452 -25.95 -65.32 -18.83
N GLY A 453 -25.82 -66.29 -19.76
CA GLY A 453 -24.53 -66.75 -20.34
C GLY A 453 -24.41 -68.28 -20.49
N CYS A 454 -23.37 -68.78 -21.18
CA CYS A 454 -23.10 -70.22 -21.26
C CYS A 454 -21.64 -70.63 -21.54
N SER A 455 -21.21 -71.79 -21.03
CA SER A 455 -19.89 -72.39 -21.30
C SER A 455 -19.97 -73.79 -21.89
N VAL A 456 -19.12 -74.07 -22.89
CA VAL A 456 -19.14 -75.32 -23.66
C VAL A 456 -17.75 -75.92 -23.80
N SER A 457 -17.65 -77.23 -23.62
CA SER A 457 -16.44 -78.01 -23.91
C SER A 457 -16.80 -79.30 -24.65
N VAL A 458 -15.96 -79.74 -25.59
CA VAL A 458 -16.19 -80.93 -26.42
C VAL A 458 -15.40 -82.11 -25.87
N GLY A 459 -16.10 -83.15 -25.39
CA GLY A 459 -15.52 -84.38 -24.88
C GLY A 459 -15.70 -85.59 -25.80
N TYR A 460 -15.01 -86.69 -25.46
CA TYR A 460 -15.04 -87.97 -26.20
C TYR A 460 -16.42 -88.62 -26.34
N ALA A 461 -17.41 -88.18 -25.56
CA ALA A 461 -18.76 -88.72 -25.55
C ALA A 461 -19.75 -87.90 -26.38
N ASP A 462 -19.34 -86.72 -26.85
CA ASP A 462 -20.22 -85.79 -27.56
C ASP A 462 -20.41 -86.22 -29.01
N THR A 463 -21.58 -85.89 -29.55
CA THR A 463 -22.04 -86.33 -30.87
C THR A 463 -21.83 -85.21 -31.88
N ASP A 464 -21.45 -85.57 -33.11
CA ASP A 464 -21.46 -84.71 -34.30
C ASP A 464 -22.91 -84.24 -34.59
N SER A 465 -23.29 -83.12 -33.99
CA SER A 465 -24.65 -82.56 -33.90
C SER A 465 -25.04 -81.90 -35.23
N ASP A 466 -24.09 -81.24 -35.89
CA ASP A 466 -24.28 -80.60 -37.19
C ASP A 466 -23.97 -81.54 -38.39
N GLY A 467 -23.35 -82.69 -38.14
CA GLY A 467 -23.17 -83.78 -39.10
C GLY A 467 -22.01 -83.58 -40.07
N ASP A 468 -21.07 -82.70 -39.74
CA ASP A 468 -19.94 -82.32 -40.61
C ASP A 468 -18.76 -83.30 -40.56
N GLY A 469 -18.78 -84.23 -39.59
CA GLY A 469 -17.79 -85.27 -39.39
C GLY A 469 -16.83 -85.03 -38.23
N TYR A 470 -16.94 -83.91 -37.51
CA TYR A 470 -16.21 -83.62 -36.26
C TYR A 470 -17.13 -83.75 -35.05
N GLN A 471 -16.56 -83.88 -33.86
CA GLN A 471 -17.37 -83.91 -32.62
C GLN A 471 -17.52 -82.48 -32.11
N ASP A 472 -18.73 -82.10 -31.75
CA ASP A 472 -19.08 -80.74 -31.35
C ASP A 472 -20.04 -80.72 -30.16
N ALA A 473 -20.12 -79.55 -29.53
CA ALA A 473 -21.03 -79.23 -28.46
C ALA A 473 -21.53 -77.79 -28.63
N GLU A 474 -22.79 -77.54 -28.29
CA GLU A 474 -23.46 -76.26 -28.48
C GLU A 474 -24.26 -75.82 -27.24
N CYS A 475 -24.38 -74.51 -27.02
CA CYS A 475 -25.33 -73.89 -26.08
C CYS A 475 -26.00 -72.68 -26.74
N THR A 476 -27.24 -72.42 -26.34
CA THR A 476 -28.01 -71.24 -26.75
C THR A 476 -28.43 -70.46 -25.52
N PHE A 477 -28.32 -69.14 -25.58
CA PHE A 477 -28.82 -68.21 -24.56
C PHE A 477 -29.29 -66.93 -25.24
N THR A 478 -30.12 -66.16 -24.55
CA THR A 478 -30.72 -64.92 -25.04
C THR A 478 -30.09 -63.76 -24.31
N LEU A 479 -29.55 -62.80 -25.05
CA LEU A 479 -29.05 -61.53 -24.51
C LEU A 479 -30.20 -60.51 -24.56
N PRO A 480 -30.59 -59.86 -23.44
CA PRO A 480 -31.62 -58.82 -23.43
C PRO A 480 -31.11 -57.54 -24.10
N ALA A 481 -32.01 -56.61 -24.41
CA ALA A 481 -31.64 -55.27 -24.87
C ALA A 481 -30.76 -54.59 -23.82
N GLY A 482 -29.69 -53.90 -24.25
CA GLY A 482 -28.67 -53.31 -23.37
C GLY A 482 -27.66 -54.29 -22.78
N GLY A 483 -27.82 -55.61 -22.97
CA GLY A 483 -26.87 -56.59 -22.43
C GLY A 483 -25.60 -56.72 -23.28
N ASN A 484 -24.42 -56.73 -22.65
CA ASN A 484 -23.15 -57.04 -23.31
C ASN A 484 -22.67 -58.46 -22.97
N MET A 485 -22.02 -59.12 -23.94
CA MET A 485 -21.44 -60.44 -23.80
C MET A 485 -20.06 -60.52 -24.44
N ASP A 486 -19.07 -60.94 -23.65
CA ASP A 486 -17.77 -61.33 -24.17
C ASP A 486 -17.67 -62.83 -24.49
N LEU A 487 -17.03 -63.16 -25.62
CA LEU A 487 -16.76 -64.54 -26.02
C LEU A 487 -15.28 -64.90 -25.89
N TYR A 488 -14.97 -65.83 -24.99
CA TYR A 488 -13.62 -66.33 -24.76
C TYR A 488 -13.45 -67.79 -25.17
N VAL A 489 -12.35 -68.13 -25.87
CA VAL A 489 -11.90 -69.52 -26.04
C VAL A 489 -10.57 -69.77 -25.34
N GLN A 490 -10.58 -70.67 -24.37
CA GLN A 490 -9.38 -71.19 -23.75
C GLN A 490 -8.98 -72.47 -24.46
N THR A 491 -7.74 -72.52 -24.96
CA THR A 491 -7.20 -73.74 -25.57
C THR A 491 -6.24 -74.50 -24.67
N GLY A 492 -6.24 -75.83 -24.79
CA GLY A 492 -5.32 -76.76 -24.13
C GLY A 492 -4.23 -77.29 -25.07
N ASN A 493 -3.75 -78.51 -24.82
CA ASN A 493 -2.76 -79.18 -25.66
C ASN A 493 -3.31 -79.47 -27.06
N TYR A 494 -2.63 -79.06 -28.13
CA TYR A 494 -3.11 -79.24 -29.51
C TYR A 494 -4.31 -78.35 -29.88
N GLY A 495 -4.43 -77.15 -29.31
CA GLY A 495 -5.48 -76.16 -29.62
C GLY A 495 -5.72 -75.88 -31.12
N SER A 496 -4.77 -76.22 -32.00
CA SER A 496 -4.95 -76.16 -33.45
C SER A 496 -6.02 -77.13 -34.00
N GLU A 497 -6.55 -78.02 -33.15
CA GLU A 497 -7.62 -78.97 -33.45
C GLU A 497 -9.01 -78.42 -33.10
N THR A 498 -9.08 -77.34 -32.32
CA THR A 498 -10.32 -76.64 -31.92
C THR A 498 -10.77 -75.65 -33.00
N GLY A 499 -12.06 -75.68 -33.30
CA GLY A 499 -12.79 -74.61 -33.99
C GLY A 499 -13.93 -74.10 -33.13
N VAL A 500 -14.26 -72.82 -33.29
CA VAL A 500 -15.38 -72.15 -32.62
C VAL A 500 -16.29 -71.56 -33.68
N LYS A 501 -17.58 -71.60 -33.42
CA LYS A 501 -18.59 -71.02 -34.29
C LYS A 501 -19.66 -70.36 -33.44
N LEU A 502 -19.86 -69.06 -33.61
CA LEU A 502 -20.95 -68.32 -33.01
C LEU A 502 -22.00 -68.03 -34.08
N THR A 503 -23.25 -68.33 -33.77
CA THR A 503 -24.41 -67.91 -34.58
C THR A 503 -25.07 -66.74 -33.86
N LEU A 504 -25.13 -65.59 -34.55
CA LEU A 504 -25.73 -64.34 -34.10
C LEU A 504 -27.28 -64.39 -34.21
N PRO A 505 -28.01 -63.48 -33.55
CA PRO A 505 -29.48 -63.44 -33.59
C PRO A 505 -30.06 -63.32 -35.02
N ASP A 506 -29.37 -62.59 -35.91
CA ASP A 506 -29.73 -62.46 -37.32
C ASP A 506 -29.46 -63.73 -38.17
N SER A 507 -29.03 -64.81 -37.50
CA SER A 507 -28.64 -66.11 -38.06
C SER A 507 -27.36 -66.11 -38.91
N THR A 508 -26.59 -65.02 -38.91
CA THR A 508 -25.24 -65.01 -39.49
C THR A 508 -24.27 -65.78 -38.59
N GLN A 509 -23.18 -66.27 -39.18
CA GLN A 509 -22.27 -67.20 -38.50
C GLN A 509 -20.83 -66.76 -38.62
N MET A 510 -20.21 -66.59 -37.46
CA MET A 510 -18.80 -66.31 -37.28
C MET A 510 -18.09 -67.63 -37.01
N VAL A 511 -17.05 -67.96 -37.78
CA VAL A 511 -16.39 -69.27 -37.72
C VAL A 511 -14.88 -69.11 -37.64
N TRP A 512 -14.31 -69.56 -36.52
CA TRP A 512 -12.87 -69.68 -36.33
C TRP A 512 -12.47 -71.14 -36.53
N SER A 513 -11.81 -71.42 -37.65
CA SER A 513 -11.56 -72.77 -38.14
C SER A 513 -10.27 -73.40 -37.61
N HIS A 514 -10.31 -74.70 -37.32
CA HIS A 514 -9.15 -75.48 -36.88
C HIS A 514 -8.09 -75.68 -38.00
N GLY A 515 -6.79 -75.77 -37.65
CA GLY A 515 -5.71 -76.10 -38.58
C GLY A 515 -4.33 -75.58 -38.18
N TYR A 516 -3.25 -76.22 -38.65
CA TYR A 516 -1.86 -75.89 -38.26
C TYR A 516 -1.37 -74.48 -38.61
N SER A 517 -2.07 -73.74 -39.48
CA SER A 517 -1.70 -72.36 -39.85
C SER A 517 -2.82 -71.34 -39.64
N THR A 518 -4.02 -71.78 -39.24
CA THR A 518 -5.22 -70.92 -39.13
C THR A 518 -6.03 -71.20 -37.86
N GLY A 519 -5.70 -72.26 -37.13
CA GLY A 519 -6.34 -72.63 -35.87
C GLY A 519 -5.57 -72.09 -34.66
N PHE A 520 -6.20 -72.21 -33.51
CA PHE A 520 -5.71 -71.66 -32.25
C PHE A 520 -4.39 -72.30 -31.79
N SER A 521 -3.56 -71.52 -31.09
CA SER A 521 -2.35 -72.07 -30.47
C SER A 521 -2.72 -72.93 -29.27
N SER A 522 -1.76 -73.67 -28.69
CA SER A 522 -2.02 -74.46 -27.48
C SER A 522 -1.77 -73.63 -26.23
N TYR A 523 -2.60 -73.81 -25.18
CA TYR A 523 -2.51 -73.08 -23.90
C TYR A 523 -2.66 -71.57 -24.02
N THR A 524 -3.58 -71.12 -24.86
CA THR A 524 -3.79 -69.70 -25.11
C THR A 524 -5.28 -69.39 -24.95
N LEU A 525 -5.57 -68.37 -24.13
CA LEU A 525 -6.88 -67.73 -24.07
C LEU A 525 -6.96 -66.75 -25.23
N TYR A 526 -8.05 -66.79 -25.96
CA TYR A 526 -8.37 -65.79 -26.98
C TYR A 526 -9.71 -65.17 -26.61
N ASN A 527 -9.75 -63.85 -26.51
CA ASN A 527 -11.00 -63.12 -26.65
C ASN A 527 -11.33 -63.12 -28.16
N LEU A 528 -12.53 -63.59 -28.51
CA LEU A 528 -13.04 -63.69 -29.87
C LEU A 528 -13.95 -62.52 -30.25
N GLY A 529 -14.19 -61.59 -29.32
CA GLY A 529 -14.96 -60.37 -29.48
C GLY A 529 -16.05 -60.22 -28.41
N ALA A 530 -16.46 -58.98 -28.21
CA ALA A 530 -17.68 -58.59 -27.50
C ALA A 530 -18.87 -58.54 -28.47
N TYR A 531 -20.07 -58.78 -27.95
CA TYR A 531 -21.33 -58.78 -28.68
C TYR A 531 -22.44 -58.22 -27.77
N ASP A 532 -23.21 -57.30 -28.30
CA ASP A 532 -24.23 -56.48 -27.61
C ASP A 532 -25.61 -56.56 -28.27
N GLU A 533 -25.67 -57.01 -29.53
CA GLU A 533 -26.92 -57.16 -30.27
C GLU A 533 -27.92 -58.08 -29.53
N PRO A 534 -29.13 -57.60 -29.16
CA PRO A 534 -30.07 -58.39 -28.39
C PRO A 534 -30.66 -59.55 -29.19
N GLY A 535 -30.87 -60.68 -28.51
CA GLY A 535 -31.52 -61.86 -29.07
C GLY A 535 -30.78 -63.17 -28.81
N ASP A 536 -31.18 -64.21 -29.55
CA ASP A 536 -30.70 -65.58 -29.30
C ASP A 536 -29.34 -65.84 -29.96
N TYR A 537 -28.33 -66.08 -29.13
CA TYR A 537 -27.01 -66.54 -29.57
C TYR A 537 -26.89 -68.04 -29.42
N THR A 538 -26.32 -68.69 -30.43
CA THR A 538 -25.94 -70.11 -30.32
C THR A 538 -24.45 -70.29 -30.55
N LEU A 539 -23.77 -70.72 -29.50
CA LEU A 539 -22.35 -70.99 -29.48
C LEU A 539 -22.07 -72.47 -29.72
N HIS A 540 -21.19 -72.77 -30.68
CA HIS A 540 -20.71 -74.10 -30.98
C HIS A 540 -19.19 -74.16 -30.86
N MET A 541 -18.68 -75.19 -30.19
CA MET A 541 -17.27 -75.57 -30.27
C MET A 541 -17.18 -76.96 -30.89
N TYR A 542 -16.19 -77.17 -31.76
CA TYR A 542 -15.92 -78.46 -32.39
C TYR A 542 -14.43 -78.79 -32.35
N ASP A 543 -14.12 -80.08 -32.13
CA ASP A 543 -12.76 -80.59 -32.01
C ASP A 543 -12.54 -81.73 -33.02
N SER A 544 -11.48 -81.58 -33.84
CA SER A 544 -11.12 -82.53 -34.90
C SER A 544 -10.91 -83.99 -34.44
N TYR A 545 -10.53 -84.23 -33.18
CA TYR A 545 -10.36 -85.57 -32.61
C TYR A 545 -11.32 -85.88 -31.45
N GLY A 546 -12.15 -84.90 -31.06
CA GLY A 546 -13.15 -85.01 -30.00
C GLY A 546 -12.56 -85.44 -28.67
N ASP A 547 -11.35 -84.99 -28.35
CA ASP A 547 -10.66 -85.33 -27.10
C ASP A 547 -10.45 -84.14 -26.16
N SER A 548 -11.13 -83.02 -26.45
CA SER A 548 -10.99 -81.73 -25.79
C SER A 548 -9.55 -81.24 -25.82
N CYS A 549 -8.84 -81.48 -26.93
CA CYS A 549 -7.41 -81.16 -27.03
C CYS A 549 -6.61 -81.81 -25.85
N ASN A 550 -6.83 -83.11 -25.71
CA ASN A 550 -6.24 -84.07 -24.74
C ASN A 550 -6.40 -83.77 -23.23
N ALA A 551 -7.67 -83.76 -22.79
CA ALA A 551 -8.21 -84.04 -21.44
C ALA A 551 -7.23 -84.13 -20.24
N GLY A 552 -6.88 -82.96 -19.71
CA GLY A 552 -6.40 -82.71 -18.34
C GLY A 552 -7.30 -81.70 -17.62
N ALA A 553 -6.84 -81.06 -16.53
CA ALA A 553 -7.60 -79.98 -15.88
C ALA A 553 -7.77 -78.74 -16.79
N ASP A 554 -6.92 -78.60 -17.81
CA ASP A 554 -6.83 -77.45 -18.72
C ASP A 554 -7.26 -77.87 -20.15
N GLY A 555 -8.44 -78.48 -20.28
CA GLY A 555 -9.02 -78.82 -21.59
C GLY A 555 -9.51 -77.58 -22.35
N CYS A 556 -9.75 -77.70 -23.66
CA CYS A 556 -10.34 -76.60 -24.42
C CYS A 556 -11.80 -76.36 -24.01
N PHE A 557 -12.18 -75.10 -23.79
CA PHE A 557 -13.57 -74.69 -23.63
C PHE A 557 -13.78 -73.28 -24.21
N VAL A 558 -15.04 -72.98 -24.54
CA VAL A 558 -15.49 -71.63 -24.89
C VAL A 558 -16.49 -71.18 -23.82
N LEU A 559 -16.37 -69.94 -23.38
CA LEU A 559 -17.26 -69.29 -22.43
C LEU A 559 -17.82 -68.02 -23.07
N ALA A 560 -19.14 -67.89 -23.04
CA ALA A 560 -19.83 -66.63 -23.24
C ALA A 560 -20.31 -66.15 -21.86
N ASP A 561 -19.77 -65.03 -21.39
CA ASP A 561 -20.03 -64.48 -20.06
C ASP A 561 -20.93 -63.25 -20.20
N ALA A 562 -22.13 -63.29 -19.59
CA ALA A 562 -23.16 -62.27 -19.75
C ALA A 562 -23.90 -61.92 -18.42
N GLY A 563 -23.28 -62.18 -17.25
CA GLY A 563 -23.69 -61.63 -15.94
C GLY A 563 -25.01 -62.12 -15.29
N THR A 564 -25.33 -61.54 -14.13
CA THR A 564 -26.64 -61.63 -13.42
C THR A 564 -27.23 -60.23 -13.29
N VAL A 565 -28.52 -60.06 -13.62
CA VAL A 565 -29.22 -58.76 -13.53
C VAL A 565 -30.35 -58.83 -12.50
N LEU A 566 -30.40 -57.83 -11.61
CA LEU A 566 -31.57 -57.44 -10.78
C LEU A 566 -32.37 -56.45 -11.63
N ALA A 567 -33.66 -56.69 -11.87
CA ALA A 567 -34.48 -55.76 -12.64
C ALA A 567 -35.84 -55.55 -11.97
N MET A 568 -36.24 -54.29 -11.83
CA MET A 568 -37.63 -53.88 -11.60
C MET A 568 -38.36 -53.93 -12.95
N PRO A 569 -39.64 -54.37 -12.98
CA PRO A 569 -40.40 -54.41 -14.22
C PRO A 569 -40.90 -53.01 -14.59
N SER A 570 -40.84 -52.66 -15.89
CA SER A 570 -41.26 -51.37 -16.43
C SER A 570 -42.78 -51.08 -16.38
N SER A 571 -43.55 -51.94 -15.74
CA SER A 571 -45.00 -51.79 -15.57
C SER A 571 -45.50 -52.74 -14.49
N SER A 572 -46.47 -52.30 -13.71
CA SER A 572 -47.13 -53.09 -12.68
C SER A 572 -47.98 -54.24 -13.25
N GLY A 573 -48.57 -55.04 -12.35
CA GLY A 573 -49.56 -56.05 -12.73
C GLY A 573 -50.91 -55.47 -13.19
N PHE A 574 -51.14 -54.18 -12.96
CA PHE A 574 -52.41 -53.48 -13.15
C PHE A 574 -52.36 -52.45 -14.30
N GLY A 575 -51.17 -52.15 -14.81
CA GLY A 575 -50.98 -51.36 -16.02
C GLY A 575 -50.51 -49.93 -15.79
N THR A 576 -50.06 -49.62 -14.58
CA THR A 576 -49.25 -48.43 -14.28
C THR A 576 -47.83 -48.68 -14.76
N ASP A 577 -47.25 -47.72 -15.47
CA ASP A 577 -45.91 -47.79 -16.03
C ASP A 577 -44.91 -47.15 -15.04
N LEU A 578 -43.66 -47.63 -15.04
CA LEU A 578 -42.60 -47.09 -14.18
C LEU A 578 -42.14 -45.77 -14.78
N ASP A 579 -42.01 -44.74 -13.94
CA ASP A 579 -41.29 -43.54 -14.32
C ASP A 579 -39.78 -43.81 -14.33
N MET A 580 -39.06 -43.11 -15.17
CA MET A 580 -37.60 -43.22 -15.25
C MET A 580 -36.94 -41.86 -15.05
N ASP A 581 -37.69 -40.78 -14.81
CA ASP A 581 -37.25 -39.40 -14.61
C ASP A 581 -38.07 -38.84 -13.44
N ASP A 582 -37.82 -39.37 -12.24
CA ASP A 582 -38.74 -39.26 -11.09
C ASP A 582 -38.95 -37.79 -10.61
N ASP A 583 -38.07 -36.86 -10.97
CA ASP A 583 -38.17 -35.43 -10.63
C ASP A 583 -38.42 -34.50 -11.83
N GLY A 584 -38.43 -35.03 -13.05
CA GLY A 584 -38.85 -34.35 -14.27
C GLY A 584 -37.79 -33.41 -14.88
N ASP A 585 -36.51 -33.61 -14.57
CA ASP A 585 -35.39 -32.78 -15.05
C ASP A 585 -34.85 -33.21 -16.44
N SER A 586 -35.44 -34.26 -17.02
CA SER A 586 -35.09 -34.87 -18.31
C SER A 586 -33.90 -35.82 -18.30
N TRP A 587 -33.37 -36.19 -17.14
CA TRP A 587 -32.39 -37.24 -16.97
C TRP A 587 -33.03 -38.54 -16.48
N ASP A 588 -32.70 -39.66 -17.13
CA ASP A 588 -33.20 -40.95 -16.67
C ASP A 588 -32.52 -41.30 -15.32
N ASP A 589 -33.24 -41.74 -14.29
CA ASP A 589 -32.78 -42.18 -12.96
C ASP A 589 -31.51 -43.04 -13.02
N THR A 590 -31.46 -43.92 -14.03
CA THR A 590 -30.36 -44.88 -14.18
C THR A 590 -29.07 -44.23 -14.66
N VAL A 591 -29.17 -43.08 -15.32
CA VAL A 591 -28.07 -42.21 -15.73
C VAL A 591 -27.64 -41.41 -14.51
N GLU A 592 -28.55 -40.77 -13.79
CA GLU A 592 -28.23 -40.03 -12.57
C GLU A 592 -27.54 -40.87 -11.49
N ASP A 593 -28.05 -42.08 -11.22
CA ASP A 593 -27.47 -43.02 -10.26
C ASP A 593 -26.05 -43.50 -10.71
N LEU A 594 -25.75 -43.40 -12.02
CA LEU A 594 -24.44 -43.68 -12.62
C LEU A 594 -23.50 -42.46 -12.58
N CYS A 595 -24.06 -41.26 -12.76
CA CYS A 595 -23.37 -39.96 -12.75
C CYS A 595 -23.14 -39.44 -11.32
N GLY A 596 -23.87 -39.98 -10.35
CA GLY A 596 -23.75 -39.70 -8.93
C GLY A 596 -24.62 -38.55 -8.43
N THR A 597 -25.64 -38.17 -9.18
CA THR A 597 -26.64 -37.15 -8.83
C THR A 597 -27.88 -37.77 -8.18
N ASP A 598 -28.67 -36.96 -7.48
CA ASP A 598 -29.87 -37.39 -6.74
C ASP A 598 -31.12 -37.36 -7.64
N ASN A 599 -31.60 -38.54 -8.03
CA ASN A 599 -32.73 -38.74 -8.95
C ASN A 599 -34.13 -38.40 -8.39
N MET A 600 -34.17 -37.51 -7.41
CA MET A 600 -35.34 -37.09 -6.65
C MET A 600 -35.30 -35.56 -6.40
N ASP A 601 -34.33 -34.87 -6.99
CA ASP A 601 -34.08 -33.44 -6.87
C ASP A 601 -33.72 -32.87 -8.24
N ALA A 602 -34.72 -32.30 -8.92
CA ALA A 602 -34.62 -31.75 -10.28
C ALA A 602 -33.60 -30.61 -10.46
N THR A 603 -32.94 -30.18 -9.38
CA THR A 603 -31.85 -29.19 -9.41
C THR A 603 -30.46 -29.81 -9.40
N ASP A 604 -30.35 -31.12 -9.15
CA ASP A 604 -29.11 -31.90 -9.12
C ASP A 604 -28.94 -32.69 -10.43
N VAL A 605 -28.76 -32.00 -11.56
CA VAL A 605 -28.62 -32.63 -12.89
C VAL A 605 -27.19 -33.18 -13.14
N PRO A 606 -27.03 -34.32 -13.85
CA PRO A 606 -25.73 -34.80 -14.33
C PRO A 606 -24.98 -33.76 -15.18
N LEU A 607 -23.66 -33.68 -14.98
CA LEU A 607 -22.77 -32.88 -15.82
C LEU A 607 -22.58 -33.57 -17.18
N ASP A 608 -22.93 -32.86 -18.26
CA ASP A 608 -22.95 -33.32 -19.66
C ASP A 608 -22.34 -32.22 -20.54
N THR A 609 -21.01 -32.28 -20.67
CA THR A 609 -20.19 -31.20 -21.24
C THR A 609 -20.41 -31.02 -22.74
N ASP A 610 -20.71 -32.08 -23.50
CA ASP A 610 -21.01 -31.99 -24.93
C ASP A 610 -22.52 -32.03 -25.27
N SER A 611 -23.36 -32.14 -24.24
CA SER A 611 -24.83 -32.14 -24.31
C SER A 611 -25.41 -33.29 -25.15
N ASP A 612 -24.71 -34.43 -25.22
CA ASP A 612 -25.16 -35.60 -25.96
C ASP A 612 -26.04 -36.57 -25.16
N LEU A 613 -26.30 -36.23 -23.89
CA LEU A 613 -27.05 -36.98 -22.88
C LEU A 613 -26.29 -38.20 -22.31
N GLU A 614 -24.96 -38.24 -22.46
CA GLU A 614 -24.05 -39.05 -21.64
C GLU A 614 -23.27 -38.14 -20.69
N CYS A 615 -23.35 -38.41 -19.38
CA CYS A 615 -22.60 -37.58 -18.44
C CYS A 615 -21.08 -37.86 -18.53
N ASP A 616 -20.28 -36.85 -18.22
CA ASP A 616 -18.83 -36.84 -18.40
C ASP A 616 -18.12 -38.02 -17.73
N VAL A 617 -18.66 -38.55 -16.63
CA VAL A 617 -18.03 -39.67 -15.92
C VAL A 617 -18.16 -41.02 -16.65
N VAL A 618 -19.02 -41.10 -17.67
CA VAL A 618 -19.19 -42.27 -18.54
C VAL A 618 -18.91 -42.01 -20.00
N ASP A 619 -18.79 -40.76 -20.41
CA ASP A 619 -18.27 -40.41 -21.73
C ASP A 619 -16.73 -40.63 -21.77
N ASP A 620 -16.26 -41.24 -22.86
CA ASP A 620 -14.84 -41.49 -23.14
C ASP A 620 -14.24 -40.38 -24.06
N ASP A 621 -15.06 -39.39 -24.46
CA ASP A 621 -14.80 -38.23 -25.32
C ASP A 621 -15.69 -37.06 -24.84
N ASP A 622 -15.58 -36.67 -23.57
CA ASP A 622 -16.54 -35.83 -22.82
C ASP A 622 -16.83 -34.43 -23.40
N ASP A 623 -16.03 -33.98 -24.37
CA ASP A 623 -16.23 -32.72 -25.11
C ASP A 623 -16.62 -32.93 -26.59
N GLY A 624 -16.78 -34.18 -27.02
CA GLY A 624 -17.19 -34.58 -28.36
C GLY A 624 -16.23 -34.17 -29.49
N ASP A 625 -14.99 -33.78 -29.18
CA ASP A 625 -14.04 -33.24 -30.15
C ASP A 625 -13.39 -34.32 -31.05
N GLY A 626 -13.55 -35.60 -30.66
CA GLY A 626 -13.04 -36.78 -31.34
C GLY A 626 -11.66 -37.25 -30.86
N VAL A 627 -11.17 -36.75 -29.73
CA VAL A 627 -9.94 -37.09 -29.01
C VAL A 627 -10.28 -37.59 -27.60
N LEU A 628 -10.42 -38.91 -27.48
CA LEU A 628 -10.65 -39.56 -26.18
C LEU A 628 -9.78 -38.99 -25.04
N ASP A 629 -10.37 -38.69 -23.88
CA ASP A 629 -9.70 -38.05 -22.72
C ASP A 629 -8.53 -38.88 -22.16
N SER A 630 -8.47 -40.18 -22.49
CA SER A 630 -7.30 -41.02 -22.22
C SER A 630 -6.03 -40.69 -23.04
N GLU A 631 -6.16 -39.93 -24.12
CA GLU A 631 -5.08 -39.45 -24.99
C GLU A 631 -4.67 -37.99 -24.68
N GLU A 632 -5.35 -37.34 -23.74
CA GLU A 632 -5.06 -36.00 -23.22
C GLU A 632 -4.09 -36.02 -22.01
N ALA A 633 -3.32 -34.95 -21.83
CA ALA A 633 -2.15 -34.95 -20.92
C ALA A 633 -2.39 -34.28 -19.56
N ASP A 634 -3.44 -33.49 -19.40
CA ASP A 634 -3.76 -32.75 -18.18
C ASP A 634 -5.24 -32.73 -17.79
N GLY A 635 -6.14 -33.31 -18.58
CA GLY A 635 -7.54 -33.54 -18.17
C GLY A 635 -8.24 -32.23 -17.80
N ALA A 636 -8.15 -31.24 -18.68
CA ALA A 636 -8.85 -29.98 -18.56
C ALA A 636 -9.33 -29.53 -19.96
N GLY A 637 -10.54 -29.96 -20.33
CA GLY A 637 -11.35 -29.35 -21.38
C GLY A 637 -12.21 -28.22 -20.79
N ILE A 638 -12.39 -27.13 -21.54
CA ILE A 638 -12.89 -25.84 -21.04
C ILE A 638 -14.10 -25.39 -21.88
N GLY A 639 -15.12 -24.81 -21.23
CA GLY A 639 -15.93 -23.71 -21.77
C GLY A 639 -17.05 -24.05 -22.77
N ILE A 640 -18.25 -23.54 -22.45
CA ILE A 640 -19.58 -23.73 -23.06
C ILE A 640 -19.78 -23.40 -24.56
N GLU A 641 -18.73 -23.21 -25.38
CA GLU A 641 -18.87 -22.83 -26.81
C GLU A 641 -18.04 -23.65 -27.82
N GLY A 642 -17.51 -24.82 -27.45
CA GLY A 642 -17.17 -25.88 -28.44
C GLY A 642 -16.05 -25.59 -29.45
N ALA A 643 -14.90 -25.07 -29.01
CA ALA A 643 -13.66 -25.14 -29.79
C ALA A 643 -12.41 -25.18 -28.91
N ASP A 644 -11.80 -26.36 -28.73
CA ASP A 644 -10.36 -26.45 -28.46
C ASP A 644 -9.63 -26.92 -29.73
N VAL A 645 -8.83 -26.02 -30.29
CA VAL A 645 -7.77 -26.36 -31.23
C VAL A 645 -6.49 -26.20 -30.42
N ASP A 646 -5.81 -27.30 -30.10
CA ASP A 646 -4.43 -27.27 -29.54
C ASP A 646 -3.52 -26.40 -30.43
N CYS A 647 -3.48 -25.09 -30.13
CA CYS A 647 -2.74 -24.05 -30.83
C CYS A 647 -1.30 -23.96 -30.34
N THR A 648 -0.82 -24.90 -29.50
CA THR A 648 0.54 -24.87 -28.94
C THR A 648 1.66 -25.11 -29.98
N LEU A 649 1.32 -25.27 -31.27
CA LEU A 649 2.27 -25.53 -32.36
C LEU A 649 2.14 -24.65 -33.62
N VAL A 650 1.23 -23.66 -33.66
CA VAL A 650 1.14 -22.66 -34.77
C VAL A 650 1.43 -21.25 -34.20
N VAL A 651 1.54 -20.22 -35.03
CA VAL A 651 1.98 -18.85 -34.63
C VAL A 651 0.89 -17.82 -34.96
N ASP A 652 -0.21 -18.28 -35.54
CA ASP A 652 -1.24 -17.56 -36.30
C ASP A 652 -2.26 -18.69 -36.60
N CYS A 653 -3.09 -19.00 -35.60
CA CYS A 653 -3.90 -20.22 -35.52
C CYS A 653 -5.09 -20.15 -36.48
N ASP A 654 -5.71 -18.98 -36.62
CA ASP A 654 -6.85 -18.69 -37.49
C ASP A 654 -6.45 -18.27 -38.94
N GLY A 655 -5.20 -17.83 -39.15
CA GLY A 655 -4.65 -17.47 -40.44
C GLY A 655 -4.99 -16.06 -40.94
N ASP A 656 -5.37 -15.15 -40.05
CA ASP A 656 -5.77 -13.77 -40.33
C ASP A 656 -4.55 -12.84 -40.58
N GLY A 657 -3.41 -13.18 -39.98
CA GLY A 657 -2.12 -12.50 -40.10
C GLY A 657 -1.70 -11.64 -38.89
N VAL A 658 -2.42 -11.69 -37.78
CA VAL A 658 -2.00 -11.32 -36.41
C VAL A 658 -1.47 -12.60 -35.73
N ASP A 659 -0.44 -12.46 -34.89
CA ASP A 659 0.14 -13.62 -34.20
C ASP A 659 -0.66 -13.86 -32.91
N ASP A 660 -0.93 -15.11 -32.53
CA ASP A 660 -1.76 -15.54 -31.38
C ASP A 660 -1.37 -14.89 -30.02
N GLY A 661 -0.12 -14.42 -29.87
CA GLY A 661 0.30 -13.70 -28.66
C GLY A 661 -0.11 -12.22 -28.62
N THR A 662 -0.80 -11.75 -29.65
CA THR A 662 -1.29 -10.37 -29.82
C THR A 662 -2.74 -10.32 -30.31
N ASP A 663 -3.37 -11.49 -30.48
CA ASP A 663 -4.72 -11.64 -30.96
C ASP A 663 -5.58 -12.12 -29.79
N SER A 664 -6.52 -11.30 -29.33
CA SER A 664 -7.41 -11.68 -28.22
C SER A 664 -8.40 -12.78 -28.64
N ASN A 665 -8.62 -12.95 -29.95
CA ASN A 665 -9.53 -13.92 -30.54
C ASN A 665 -8.77 -14.80 -31.54
N ASP A 666 -7.75 -15.51 -31.06
CA ASP A 666 -6.76 -16.27 -31.84
C ASP A 666 -7.33 -17.44 -32.69
N ASN A 667 -8.65 -17.65 -32.64
CA ASN A 667 -9.40 -18.69 -33.34
C ASN A 667 -10.41 -18.16 -34.38
N ASP A 668 -10.69 -16.85 -34.46
CA ASP A 668 -11.55 -16.24 -35.49
C ASP A 668 -10.84 -15.22 -36.40
N ALA A 669 -10.58 -15.64 -37.64
CA ALA A 669 -9.89 -14.84 -38.65
C ALA A 669 -10.64 -13.60 -39.17
N THR A 670 -11.73 -13.19 -38.52
CA THR A 670 -12.44 -11.94 -38.76
C THR A 670 -12.38 -10.94 -37.62
N GLU A 671 -11.81 -11.33 -36.48
CA GLU A 671 -11.81 -10.63 -35.20
C GLU A 671 -10.39 -10.58 -34.66
N THR A 672 -10.01 -9.50 -33.98
CA THR A 672 -8.69 -9.42 -33.33
C THR A 672 -8.74 -8.77 -31.95
N THR A 673 -9.94 -8.39 -31.50
CA THR A 673 -10.22 -7.61 -30.30
C THR A 673 -11.38 -8.25 -29.54
N ASP A 674 -11.33 -8.14 -28.22
CA ASP A 674 -12.25 -8.64 -27.19
C ASP A 674 -12.12 -7.63 -26.06
N MET A 675 -13.05 -6.69 -25.97
CA MET A 675 -12.89 -5.49 -25.14
C MET A 675 -13.21 -5.73 -23.67
N ASP A 676 -14.24 -6.51 -23.36
CA ASP A 676 -14.63 -6.87 -21.98
C ASP A 676 -13.97 -8.17 -21.48
N GLY A 677 -13.42 -8.98 -22.40
CA GLY A 677 -12.73 -10.22 -22.07
C GLY A 677 -13.66 -11.38 -21.70
N ASP A 678 -14.93 -11.33 -22.10
CA ASP A 678 -15.91 -12.39 -21.86
C ASP A 678 -15.72 -13.61 -22.80
N GLY A 679 -14.88 -13.46 -23.83
CA GLY A 679 -14.53 -14.48 -24.82
C GLY A 679 -15.39 -14.45 -26.09
N ILE A 680 -16.28 -13.48 -26.24
CA ILE A 680 -17.03 -13.16 -27.45
C ILE A 680 -16.40 -11.92 -28.08
N GLY A 681 -15.85 -12.04 -29.29
CA GLY A 681 -15.24 -10.87 -29.92
C GLY A 681 -16.25 -9.77 -30.30
N ASP A 682 -15.79 -8.51 -30.25
CA ASP A 682 -16.58 -7.27 -30.38
C ASP A 682 -17.57 -7.26 -31.57
N ASN A 683 -17.28 -7.98 -32.67
CA ASN A 683 -18.15 -7.97 -33.85
C ASN A 683 -19.42 -8.83 -33.72
N SER A 684 -19.38 -9.79 -32.80
CA SER A 684 -20.45 -10.76 -32.54
C SER A 684 -21.06 -10.58 -31.15
N ASP A 685 -20.38 -9.84 -30.29
CA ASP A 685 -20.84 -9.45 -28.98
C ASP A 685 -22.06 -8.50 -29.06
N SER A 686 -23.01 -8.73 -28.17
CA SER A 686 -24.18 -7.89 -27.97
C SER A 686 -23.97 -6.80 -26.92
N ASP A 687 -22.86 -6.83 -26.19
CA ASP A 687 -22.48 -5.95 -25.10
C ASP A 687 -20.93 -5.80 -25.02
N VAL A 688 -20.33 -5.10 -25.99
CA VAL A 688 -18.88 -5.19 -26.31
C VAL A 688 -17.96 -4.85 -25.12
N ASP A 689 -18.41 -4.03 -24.18
CA ASP A 689 -17.65 -3.54 -23.04
C ASP A 689 -18.11 -4.10 -21.68
N GLY A 690 -19.13 -4.97 -21.69
CA GLY A 690 -19.50 -5.83 -20.56
C GLY A 690 -20.11 -5.09 -19.36
N ASP A 691 -20.71 -3.92 -19.56
CA ASP A 691 -21.31 -3.12 -18.49
C ASP A 691 -22.76 -3.52 -18.13
N GLY A 692 -23.36 -4.42 -18.91
CA GLY A 692 -24.71 -4.93 -18.72
C GLY A 692 -25.77 -4.26 -19.60
N TYR A 693 -25.42 -3.25 -20.40
CA TYR A 693 -26.30 -2.55 -21.33
C TYR A 693 -25.93 -2.85 -22.78
N GLY A 694 -26.48 -3.92 -23.34
CA GLY A 694 -26.10 -4.30 -24.70
C GLY A 694 -26.20 -3.19 -25.76
N ASN A 695 -25.11 -3.03 -26.55
CA ASN A 695 -24.77 -2.19 -27.73
C ASN A 695 -25.88 -1.43 -28.49
N ALA A 696 -27.11 -1.94 -28.49
CA ALA A 696 -28.25 -1.34 -29.17
C ALA A 696 -29.01 -0.32 -28.31
N ASN A 697 -28.86 -0.39 -26.98
CA ASN A 697 -29.51 0.47 -26.01
C ASN A 697 -28.53 1.35 -25.23
N ASP A 698 -27.25 1.17 -25.50
CA ASP A 698 -26.16 1.89 -24.88
C ASP A 698 -25.57 2.91 -25.87
N ALA A 699 -25.35 4.13 -25.35
CA ALA A 699 -24.83 5.27 -26.08
C ALA A 699 -23.32 5.21 -26.32
N PHE A 700 -22.58 4.46 -25.49
CA PHE A 700 -21.13 4.25 -25.51
C PHE A 700 -20.72 2.77 -25.53
N PRO A 701 -21.01 2.01 -26.60
CA PRO A 701 -20.74 0.56 -26.68
C PRO A 701 -19.28 0.13 -26.80
N ASP A 702 -18.34 0.99 -26.48
CA ASP A 702 -16.92 0.68 -26.44
C ASP A 702 -16.29 1.21 -25.11
N ASP A 703 -17.11 1.57 -24.11
CA ASP A 703 -16.71 2.20 -22.86
C ASP A 703 -17.60 1.74 -21.70
N GLY A 704 -17.23 0.62 -21.06
CA GLY A 704 -18.07 -0.05 -20.06
C GLY A 704 -18.22 0.67 -18.71
N THR A 705 -17.89 1.95 -18.66
CA THR A 705 -18.26 2.85 -17.56
C THR A 705 -19.39 3.80 -17.93
N GLU A 706 -19.87 3.81 -19.18
CA GLU A 706 -20.85 4.77 -19.70
C GLU A 706 -21.92 4.06 -20.52
N TRP A 707 -23.21 4.29 -20.25
CA TRP A 707 -24.30 3.65 -21.02
C TRP A 707 -25.40 4.60 -21.51
N SER A 708 -25.53 5.78 -20.91
CA SER A 708 -26.54 6.80 -21.23
C SER A 708 -25.89 8.13 -21.63
N ASP A 709 -26.60 8.91 -22.46
CA ASP A 709 -26.22 10.22 -23.01
C ASP A 709 -27.52 11.05 -23.09
N ASN A 710 -27.99 11.51 -21.93
CA ASN A 710 -29.33 12.07 -21.78
C ASN A 710 -29.51 13.40 -22.53
N ASP A 711 -28.46 14.21 -22.60
CA ASP A 711 -28.43 15.48 -23.34
C ASP A 711 -28.04 15.30 -24.84
N GLY A 712 -27.31 14.24 -25.17
CA GLY A 712 -26.89 13.89 -26.52
C GLY A 712 -25.61 14.58 -27.01
N ASP A 713 -24.75 15.10 -26.13
CA ASP A 713 -23.49 15.75 -26.52
C ASP A 713 -22.35 14.76 -26.83
N GLY A 714 -22.48 13.53 -26.33
CA GLY A 714 -21.53 12.44 -26.52
C GLY A 714 -20.43 12.35 -25.46
N VAL A 715 -20.62 12.94 -24.29
CA VAL A 715 -20.12 12.50 -22.98
C VAL A 715 -21.21 11.64 -22.33
N GLY A 716 -20.84 10.57 -21.63
CA GLY A 716 -21.83 9.69 -21.00
C GLY A 716 -22.19 10.18 -19.61
N ASP A 717 -23.40 9.85 -19.16
CA ASP A 717 -23.99 10.42 -17.95
C ASP A 717 -23.11 10.20 -16.68
N ASN A 718 -22.28 9.15 -16.61
CA ASN A 718 -21.41 8.96 -15.43
C ASN A 718 -20.13 9.81 -15.48
N SER A 719 -19.80 10.38 -16.64
CA SER A 719 -18.66 11.27 -16.88
C SER A 719 -19.08 12.70 -17.19
N ASP A 720 -20.33 12.92 -17.57
CA ASP A 720 -20.92 14.23 -17.70
C ASP A 720 -21.21 14.77 -16.31
N LEU A 721 -21.13 16.08 -16.19
CA LEU A 721 -21.44 16.77 -14.94
C LEU A 721 -22.76 17.53 -15.05
N ASP A 722 -23.43 17.49 -16.20
CA ASP A 722 -24.67 18.20 -16.54
C ASP A 722 -25.45 17.34 -17.55
N ASP A 723 -26.05 16.25 -17.07
CA ASP A 723 -26.68 15.16 -17.82
C ASP A 723 -27.82 15.60 -18.74
N ASP A 724 -28.33 16.83 -18.62
CA ASP A 724 -29.36 17.38 -19.48
C ASP A 724 -29.00 18.70 -20.20
N ASP A 725 -27.75 19.17 -20.02
CA ASP A 725 -27.09 20.33 -20.65
C ASP A 725 -27.94 21.61 -20.50
N ASP A 726 -28.59 21.75 -19.35
CA ASP A 726 -29.36 22.94 -18.97
C ASP A 726 -28.52 24.02 -18.29
N GLY A 727 -27.32 23.64 -17.87
CA GLY A 727 -26.28 24.50 -17.32
C GLY A 727 -26.17 24.45 -15.79
N THR A 728 -26.78 23.45 -15.15
CA THR A 728 -26.73 23.16 -13.72
C THR A 728 -26.04 21.81 -13.58
N GLU A 729 -25.07 21.69 -12.67
CA GLU A 729 -24.31 20.43 -12.56
C GLU A 729 -25.14 19.39 -11.79
N ASP A 730 -25.04 18.09 -12.12
CA ASP A 730 -25.92 17.04 -11.59
C ASP A 730 -25.88 16.91 -10.07
N GLU A 731 -24.74 17.24 -9.45
CA GLU A 731 -24.58 17.23 -7.98
C GLU A 731 -25.40 18.33 -7.27
N ILE A 732 -25.87 19.35 -8.01
CA ILE A 732 -26.65 20.48 -7.52
C ILE A 732 -27.96 20.68 -8.30
N ASP A 733 -28.35 19.70 -9.11
CA ASP A 733 -29.61 19.68 -9.86
C ASP A 733 -30.53 18.61 -9.26
N ASP A 734 -31.67 19.01 -8.68
CA ASP A 734 -32.65 18.08 -8.11
C ASP A 734 -33.37 17.26 -9.21
N PHE A 735 -33.21 17.65 -10.47
CA PHE A 735 -33.73 16.97 -11.65
C PHE A 735 -32.67 16.79 -12.76
N PRO A 736 -31.58 16.01 -12.54
CA PRO A 736 -30.43 15.89 -13.45
C PRO A 736 -30.76 15.44 -14.89
N PHE A 737 -31.97 14.92 -15.12
CA PHE A 737 -32.40 14.41 -16.41
C PHE A 737 -33.54 15.23 -17.07
N ASP A 738 -34.03 16.32 -16.45
CA ASP A 738 -35.07 17.20 -17.02
C ASP A 738 -34.65 18.68 -17.04
N ALA A 739 -34.09 19.07 -18.19
CA ALA A 739 -33.59 20.41 -18.53
C ALA A 739 -34.59 21.60 -18.44
N ASN A 740 -35.73 21.42 -17.80
CA ASN A 740 -36.72 22.44 -17.50
C ASN A 740 -36.93 22.64 -15.98
N GLN A 741 -36.31 21.82 -15.14
CA GLN A 741 -36.43 21.81 -13.69
C GLN A 741 -35.02 21.61 -13.13
N GLN A 742 -34.71 22.32 -12.06
CA GLN A 742 -33.33 22.41 -11.53
C GLN A 742 -33.33 22.29 -10.00
N PHE A 743 -34.37 22.80 -9.35
CA PHE A 743 -34.45 22.94 -7.89
C PHE A 743 -35.84 22.54 -7.40
N ASP A 744 -35.91 21.85 -6.25
CA ASP A 744 -37.11 21.36 -5.52
C ASP A 744 -36.99 21.69 -4.02
N VAL A 745 -37.11 22.97 -3.67
CA VAL A 745 -36.71 23.46 -2.32
C VAL A 745 -37.50 22.84 -1.17
N ASP A 746 -38.78 22.52 -1.35
CA ASP A 746 -39.58 21.85 -0.33
C ASP A 746 -39.64 20.31 -0.47
N GLY A 747 -38.92 19.76 -1.46
CA GLY A 747 -38.81 18.32 -1.72
C GLY A 747 -40.14 17.64 -2.06
N ASP A 748 -41.16 18.38 -2.52
CA ASP A 748 -42.48 17.82 -2.80
C ASP A 748 -42.60 17.12 -4.17
N GLY A 749 -41.51 17.14 -4.95
CA GLY A 749 -41.40 16.55 -6.28
C GLY A 749 -41.90 17.46 -7.41
N TRP A 750 -42.12 18.75 -7.16
CA TRP A 750 -42.45 19.76 -8.15
C TRP A 750 -41.40 20.87 -8.16
N GLY A 751 -40.47 20.81 -9.12
CA GLY A 751 -39.44 21.84 -9.17
C GLY A 751 -39.99 23.27 -9.27
N ASN A 752 -39.29 24.23 -8.67
CA ASN A 752 -39.70 25.62 -8.39
C ASN A 752 -40.32 26.36 -9.60
N ASN A 753 -39.90 26.02 -10.83
CA ASN A 753 -40.48 26.57 -12.05
C ASN A 753 -41.96 26.18 -12.29
N ALA A 754 -42.43 25.11 -11.66
CA ALA A 754 -43.76 24.53 -11.75
C ALA A 754 -44.60 24.74 -10.49
N ASP A 755 -43.95 24.89 -9.33
CA ASP A 755 -44.61 25.13 -8.05
C ASP A 755 -45.02 26.62 -7.84
N MET A 756 -45.77 26.89 -6.77
CA MET A 756 -46.32 28.21 -6.44
C MET A 756 -46.14 28.57 -4.97
N ASP A 757 -45.38 27.78 -4.22
CA ASP A 757 -45.09 27.91 -2.80
C ASP A 757 -43.73 27.22 -2.53
N ASP A 758 -42.67 27.68 -3.23
CA ASP A 758 -41.40 26.95 -3.41
C ASP A 758 -40.75 26.46 -2.08
N ASP A 759 -40.95 27.13 -0.94
CA ASP A 759 -40.44 26.77 0.40
C ASP A 759 -41.43 26.01 1.32
N GLY A 760 -42.65 25.75 0.83
CA GLY A 760 -43.68 25.02 1.56
C GLY A 760 -44.22 25.69 2.84
N ASP A 761 -43.92 26.97 3.12
CA ASP A 761 -44.31 27.62 4.39
C ASP A 761 -45.81 27.99 4.46
N GLY A 762 -46.49 27.94 3.31
CA GLY A 762 -47.90 28.25 3.11
C GLY A 762 -48.18 29.68 2.64
N ILE A 763 -47.19 30.41 2.13
CA ILE A 763 -47.27 31.77 1.59
C ILE A 763 -46.71 31.84 0.14
N GLU A 764 -47.55 31.52 -0.85
CA GLU A 764 -47.29 31.80 -2.29
C GLU A 764 -46.21 32.88 -2.63
N ASP A 765 -45.13 32.53 -3.36
CA ASP A 765 -43.93 33.34 -3.70
C ASP A 765 -44.22 34.72 -4.35
N GLN A 766 -45.43 34.93 -4.87
CA GLN A 766 -45.86 36.28 -5.26
C GLN A 766 -46.05 37.26 -4.08
N VAL A 767 -46.08 36.76 -2.86
CA VAL A 767 -46.28 37.49 -1.61
C VAL A 767 -45.28 37.14 -0.53
N ASP A 768 -44.52 36.05 -0.67
CA ASP A 768 -43.33 35.86 0.14
C ASP A 768 -42.25 36.91 -0.17
N GLU A 769 -41.40 37.13 0.82
CA GLU A 769 -40.15 37.88 0.67
C GLU A 769 -38.94 36.96 0.91
N ASP A 770 -39.13 35.65 1.05
CA ASP A 770 -38.15 34.59 1.35
C ASP A 770 -38.60 33.31 0.62
N ASP A 771 -38.51 33.30 -0.71
CA ASP A 771 -39.13 32.29 -1.58
C ASP A 771 -38.53 30.87 -1.43
N ASP A 772 -37.34 30.71 -0.84
CA ASP A 772 -36.68 29.42 -0.57
C ASP A 772 -36.53 29.08 0.94
N GLY A 773 -36.94 29.98 1.83
CA GLY A 773 -37.05 29.69 3.27
C GLY A 773 -35.72 29.61 4.03
N ASP A 774 -34.62 30.07 3.44
CA ASP A 774 -33.27 30.06 4.04
C ASP A 774 -33.10 31.10 5.18
N GLY A 775 -34.08 32.01 5.34
CA GLY A 775 -34.14 33.03 6.37
C GLY A 775 -33.55 34.38 5.96
N TYR A 776 -33.01 34.50 4.75
CA TYR A 776 -32.68 35.75 4.11
C TYR A 776 -33.92 36.28 3.38
N SER A 777 -33.76 37.01 2.30
CA SER A 777 -34.92 37.52 1.58
C SER A 777 -34.53 37.65 0.14
N ASP A 778 -35.47 37.45 -0.79
CA ASP A 778 -35.13 37.47 -2.22
C ASP A 778 -34.42 38.77 -2.62
N VAL A 779 -34.74 39.88 -1.95
CA VAL A 779 -34.11 41.18 -2.20
C VAL A 779 -32.69 41.28 -1.67
N ASP A 780 -32.39 40.61 -0.57
CA ASP A 780 -31.04 40.56 -0.02
C ASP A 780 -30.18 39.63 -0.87
N GLU A 781 -30.66 38.46 -1.27
CA GLU A 781 -29.94 37.51 -2.10
C GLU A 781 -29.75 37.98 -3.56
N ASP A 782 -30.81 38.39 -4.26
CA ASP A 782 -30.72 38.80 -5.68
C ASP A 782 -29.89 40.08 -5.89
N THR A 783 -29.81 40.93 -4.86
CA THR A 783 -29.46 42.35 -5.06
C THR A 783 -28.50 42.95 -4.04
N ASN A 784 -28.62 42.65 -2.74
CA ASN A 784 -27.88 43.39 -1.71
C ASN A 784 -26.65 42.64 -1.19
N CYS A 785 -26.75 41.31 -1.13
CA CYS A 785 -25.74 40.38 -0.66
C CYS A 785 -24.97 39.75 -1.83
N VAL A 786 -23.85 39.12 -1.51
CA VAL A 786 -23.04 38.35 -2.46
C VAL A 786 -23.14 36.90 -2.00
N GLY A 787 -23.35 35.99 -2.94
CA GLY A 787 -23.31 34.55 -2.65
C GLY A 787 -24.67 33.90 -2.35
N GLY A 788 -25.78 34.65 -2.31
CA GLY A 788 -27.12 34.06 -2.14
C GLY A 788 -27.88 33.83 -3.45
N ASN A 789 -28.87 32.94 -3.43
CA ASN A 789 -29.76 32.64 -4.54
C ASN A 789 -31.19 32.38 -4.04
N SER A 790 -32.09 33.33 -4.30
CA SER A 790 -33.48 33.30 -3.81
C SER A 790 -34.41 32.25 -4.44
N LEU A 791 -33.83 31.19 -4.95
CA LEU A 791 -34.50 30.09 -5.62
C LEU A 791 -34.04 28.75 -5.03
N THR A 792 -33.05 28.74 -4.13
CA THR A 792 -32.41 27.53 -3.60
C THR A 792 -31.91 27.81 -2.18
N ASP A 793 -32.24 26.95 -1.22
CA ASP A 793 -31.94 27.14 0.21
C ASP A 793 -30.50 26.73 0.59
N ASP A 794 -29.85 25.98 -0.29
CA ASP A 794 -28.47 25.51 -0.21
C ASP A 794 -27.42 26.63 -0.42
N VAL A 795 -27.82 27.73 -1.07
CA VAL A 795 -26.94 28.85 -1.42
C VAL A 795 -27.40 30.11 -0.69
N THR A 796 -27.07 30.16 0.59
CA THR A 796 -27.35 31.32 1.44
C THR A 796 -26.32 32.45 1.25
N PRO A 797 -26.71 33.72 1.39
CA PRO A 797 -25.77 34.83 1.49
C PRO A 797 -24.67 34.57 2.52
N ASN A 798 -23.42 34.89 2.17
CA ASN A 798 -22.32 34.81 3.13
C ASN A 798 -22.69 35.58 4.41
N ASP A 799 -22.65 34.88 5.54
CA ASP A 799 -22.95 35.38 6.88
C ASP A 799 -22.00 34.68 7.85
N PHE A 800 -20.90 35.36 8.17
CA PHE A 800 -19.80 34.75 8.89
C PHE A 800 -20.04 34.56 10.39
N ASP A 801 -20.87 35.40 11.03
CA ASP A 801 -21.23 35.27 12.45
C ASP A 801 -22.57 34.56 12.70
N GLY A 802 -23.32 34.27 11.63
CA GLY A 802 -24.58 33.55 11.66
C GLY A 802 -25.74 34.33 12.30
N ASP A 803 -25.69 35.67 12.26
CA ASP A 803 -26.72 36.53 12.88
C ASP A 803 -27.96 36.79 11.99
N LEU A 804 -27.96 36.25 10.77
CA LEU A 804 -28.93 36.44 9.68
C LEU A 804 -28.84 37.84 9.04
N SER A 805 -27.60 38.32 8.89
CA SER A 805 -27.22 39.57 8.26
C SER A 805 -25.98 39.31 7.43
N CYS A 806 -26.16 39.20 6.11
CA CYS A 806 -25.04 38.89 5.24
C CYS A 806 -23.90 39.90 5.38
N ASP A 807 -22.63 39.47 5.23
CA ASP A 807 -21.41 40.27 5.46
C ASP A 807 -21.46 41.64 4.76
N SER A 808 -22.04 41.68 3.56
CA SER A 808 -22.11 42.92 2.79
C SER A 808 -23.02 44.01 3.40
N LEU A 809 -23.92 43.60 4.29
CA LEU A 809 -24.87 44.41 5.03
C LEU A 809 -24.56 44.46 6.53
N ASP A 810 -23.82 43.49 7.04
CA ASP A 810 -23.20 43.56 8.34
C ASP A 810 -22.10 44.62 8.38
N THR A 811 -21.76 44.99 9.60
CA THR A 811 -20.76 45.99 9.93
C THR A 811 -19.74 45.46 10.91
N ASP A 812 -19.86 44.19 11.33
CA ASP A 812 -19.04 43.47 12.31
C ASP A 812 -19.14 41.97 11.97
N ASP A 813 -18.64 41.57 10.78
CA ASP A 813 -18.94 40.28 10.13
C ASP A 813 -18.58 39.04 10.99
N ASP A 814 -17.69 39.16 11.99
CA ASP A 814 -17.29 38.09 12.93
C ASP A 814 -17.69 38.30 14.40
N ASP A 815 -18.51 39.32 14.68
CA ASP A 815 -19.05 39.72 15.99
C ASP A 815 -18.00 39.79 17.13
N ASP A 816 -16.73 40.03 16.79
CA ASP A 816 -15.62 40.19 17.73
C ASP A 816 -15.72 41.53 18.52
N GLY A 817 -16.49 42.47 17.96
CA GLY A 817 -16.79 43.80 18.49
C GLY A 817 -16.03 44.95 17.83
N THR A 818 -15.36 44.71 16.71
CA THR A 818 -14.60 45.66 15.90
C THR A 818 -15.16 45.76 14.48
N ASP A 819 -15.90 46.85 14.19
CA ASP A 819 -16.51 47.00 12.86
C ASP A 819 -15.51 46.74 11.68
N ASP A 820 -15.87 45.98 10.62
CA ASP A 820 -15.01 45.46 9.50
C ASP A 820 -14.08 46.51 8.88
N VAL A 821 -14.50 47.77 8.91
CA VAL A 821 -13.72 48.89 8.37
C VAL A 821 -12.50 49.25 9.22
N ASN A 822 -12.43 48.74 10.45
CA ASN A 822 -11.32 48.88 11.38
C ASN A 822 -10.76 47.53 11.82
N ASP A 823 -11.39 46.43 11.41
CA ASP A 823 -10.87 45.09 11.56
C ASP A 823 -9.91 44.75 10.41
N ALA A 824 -8.78 44.14 10.74
CA ALA A 824 -7.85 43.62 9.76
C ALA A 824 -8.20 42.20 9.28
N PHE A 825 -8.90 41.44 10.11
CA PHE A 825 -9.41 40.10 9.85
C PHE A 825 -10.92 40.09 10.10
N PRO A 826 -11.73 40.78 9.28
CA PRO A 826 -13.16 40.93 9.54
C PRO A 826 -13.96 39.61 9.57
N MET A 827 -13.32 38.50 9.27
CA MET A 827 -13.90 37.16 9.17
C MET A 827 -13.11 36.22 10.09
N ASP A 828 -12.59 36.71 11.22
CA ASP A 828 -11.91 35.87 12.20
C ASP A 828 -12.07 36.50 13.59
N ALA A 829 -13.07 36.00 14.32
CA ALA A 829 -13.41 36.50 15.65
C ALA A 829 -12.27 36.37 16.69
N CYS A 830 -11.18 35.68 16.35
CA CYS A 830 -10.00 35.56 17.19
C CYS A 830 -8.97 36.67 16.94
N ALA A 831 -9.09 37.52 15.92
CA ALA A 831 -8.09 38.54 15.57
C ALA A 831 -8.70 39.84 15.01
N ASP A 832 -8.29 41.02 15.53
CA ASP A 832 -8.81 42.32 15.04
C ASP A 832 -7.76 43.27 14.44
N THR A 833 -6.46 42.96 14.63
CA THR A 833 -5.35 43.88 14.29
C THR A 833 -4.23 43.20 13.50
N ASP A 834 -3.88 43.86 12.39
CA ASP A 834 -2.72 43.59 11.52
C ASP A 834 -1.98 44.93 11.31
N THR A 835 -0.83 45.09 11.97
CA THR A 835 -0.11 46.36 12.05
C THR A 835 0.66 46.67 10.77
N ASP A 836 1.14 45.66 10.04
CA ASP A 836 2.01 45.82 8.87
C ASP A 836 1.34 45.46 7.53
N GLY A 837 0.16 44.83 7.60
CA GLY A 837 -0.77 44.58 6.52
C GLY A 837 -0.46 43.32 5.72
N ASP A 838 0.08 42.31 6.36
CA ASP A 838 0.65 41.13 5.73
C ASP A 838 -0.26 39.91 5.72
N GLY A 839 -1.35 39.96 6.49
CA GLY A 839 -2.34 38.90 6.61
C GLY A 839 -2.08 37.93 7.76
N LEU A 840 -1.16 38.22 8.68
CA LEU A 840 -1.00 37.56 9.96
C LEU A 840 -1.41 38.50 11.12
N PRO A 841 -2.12 37.99 12.14
CA PRO A 841 -2.61 38.83 13.23
C PRO A 841 -1.56 39.15 14.30
N ASP A 842 -1.48 40.42 14.72
CA ASP A 842 -0.57 40.88 15.79
C ASP A 842 -0.73 40.06 17.10
N SER A 843 -1.96 39.59 17.38
CA SER A 843 -2.25 38.76 18.55
C SER A 843 -3.60 38.07 18.44
N LEU A 844 -3.74 36.90 19.05
CA LEU A 844 -4.98 36.13 19.09
C LEU A 844 -5.75 36.31 20.41
N ALA A 845 -7.07 36.35 20.32
CA ALA A 845 -7.97 36.40 21.48
C ALA A 845 -7.85 35.11 22.31
N ALA A 846 -7.65 35.26 23.62
CA ALA A 846 -7.45 34.12 24.52
C ALA A 846 -8.72 33.25 24.66
N ASP A 847 -8.55 31.93 24.58
CA ASP A 847 -9.62 30.91 24.57
C ASP A 847 -10.49 30.96 23.29
N CYS A 848 -9.89 31.22 22.13
CA CYS A 848 -10.51 31.24 20.79
C CYS A 848 -9.75 30.28 19.85
N GLU A 849 -10.45 29.62 18.93
CA GLU A 849 -9.87 28.63 18.00
C GLU A 849 -9.83 29.21 16.58
N THR A 850 -8.63 29.31 16.01
CA THR A 850 -8.40 29.77 14.63
C THR A 850 -7.19 29.05 14.04
N ILE A 851 -7.14 28.96 12.70
CA ILE A 851 -5.98 28.50 11.93
C ILE A 851 -4.92 29.59 11.74
N LEU A 852 -5.25 30.86 12.04
CA LEU A 852 -4.29 31.94 12.00
C LEU A 852 -3.26 31.74 13.11
N SER A 853 -1.99 31.92 12.75
CA SER A 853 -0.89 32.00 13.72
C SER A 853 -0.66 33.46 14.07
N GLU A 854 -0.38 33.76 15.35
CA GLU A 854 0.15 35.07 15.72
C GLU A 854 1.34 35.40 14.82
N ASP A 855 1.37 36.63 14.31
CA ASP A 855 2.53 37.13 13.58
C ASP A 855 3.72 37.17 14.55
N GLU A 856 4.84 36.61 14.10
CA GLU A 856 6.07 36.61 14.87
C GLU A 856 6.93 37.85 14.53
N ASP A 857 6.56 38.67 13.52
CA ASP A 857 7.25 39.91 13.09
C ASP A 857 6.26 40.98 12.57
N ASP A 858 5.65 41.72 13.50
CA ASP A 858 4.62 42.77 13.28
C ASP A 858 5.12 44.00 12.46
N ASP A 859 6.33 43.94 11.88
CA ASP A 859 6.95 45.01 11.12
C ASP A 859 7.31 44.71 9.66
N VAL A 860 7.26 43.46 9.21
CA VAL A 860 7.71 43.05 7.89
C VAL A 860 6.67 42.28 7.09
N ALA A 861 5.94 43.03 6.25
CA ALA A 861 4.94 42.39 5.43
C ALA A 861 5.48 41.28 4.50
N ALA A 862 4.84 40.10 4.56
CA ALA A 862 5.03 38.95 3.67
C ALA A 862 5.41 39.37 2.23
N PRO A 863 6.52 38.82 1.67
CA PRO A 863 7.04 39.27 0.40
C PRO A 863 6.07 38.99 -0.74
N ALA A 864 5.72 40.04 -1.50
CA ALA A 864 4.87 39.93 -2.69
C ALA A 864 5.36 38.81 -3.64
N LEU A 865 4.45 37.90 -3.99
CA LEU A 865 4.65 36.78 -4.92
C LEU A 865 5.57 37.17 -6.09
N THR A 866 6.77 36.58 -6.12
CA THR A 866 7.76 36.86 -7.16
C THR A 866 7.53 35.95 -8.36
N THR A 867 7.27 36.56 -9.52
CA THR A 867 7.16 35.84 -10.79
C THR A 867 8.54 35.48 -11.33
N TRP A 868 8.74 34.22 -11.75
CA TRP A 868 10.01 33.72 -12.31
C TRP A 868 9.87 33.41 -13.79
N ASN A 869 10.89 33.75 -14.58
CA ASN A 869 10.94 33.47 -16.03
C ASN A 869 11.96 32.38 -16.34
N LEU A 870 11.49 31.26 -16.89
CA LEU A 870 12.29 30.13 -17.37
C LEU A 870 12.48 30.23 -18.90
N MET A 871 13.72 30.06 -19.37
CA MET A 871 14.06 30.08 -20.79
C MET A 871 14.98 28.92 -21.17
N ILE A 872 14.69 28.27 -22.30
CA ILE A 872 15.57 27.24 -22.90
C ILE A 872 16.41 27.82 -24.03
N SER A 873 17.70 27.48 -24.10
CA SER A 873 18.59 27.88 -25.19
C SER A 873 19.48 26.73 -25.69
N ASP A 874 19.45 26.45 -27.00
CA ASP A 874 20.42 25.59 -27.69
C ASP A 874 21.65 26.39 -28.17
N SER A 875 22.83 25.98 -27.69
CA SER A 875 24.10 26.63 -28.02
C SER A 875 24.57 26.45 -29.48
N TRP A 876 24.06 25.47 -30.24
CA TRP A 876 24.55 25.11 -31.59
C TRP A 876 23.46 24.95 -32.66
N SER A 877 22.18 24.98 -32.29
CA SER A 877 21.03 24.95 -33.20
C SER A 877 21.00 23.72 -34.11
N ASP A 878 21.26 22.54 -33.55
CA ASP A 878 21.39 21.30 -34.33
C ASP A 878 20.61 20.07 -33.79
N GLY A 879 19.85 20.22 -32.70
CA GLY A 879 18.95 19.21 -32.12
C GLY A 879 17.56 19.75 -31.77
N TYR A 880 16.70 18.86 -31.24
CA TYR A 880 15.41 19.21 -30.63
C TYR A 880 15.52 18.99 -29.11
N HIS A 881 15.05 19.96 -28.31
CA HIS A 881 14.98 19.84 -26.85
C HIS A 881 13.56 20.17 -26.37
N TYR A 882 13.03 19.32 -25.50
CA TYR A 882 11.77 19.54 -24.77
C TYR A 882 12.07 19.57 -23.28
N ILE A 883 11.49 20.55 -22.59
CA ILE A 883 11.43 20.62 -21.14
C ILE A 883 9.96 20.73 -20.72
N TYR A 884 9.52 19.86 -19.84
CA TYR A 884 8.19 19.91 -19.20
C TYR A 884 8.35 20.45 -17.79
N VAL A 885 7.48 21.36 -17.36
CA VAL A 885 7.48 21.97 -16.04
C VAL A 885 6.15 21.66 -15.36
N TYR A 886 6.18 21.07 -14.18
CA TYR A 886 5.00 20.71 -13.39
C TYR A 886 4.95 21.52 -12.08
N ASN A 887 3.75 21.78 -11.54
CA ASN A 887 3.58 22.38 -10.21
C ASN A 887 3.70 21.31 -9.11
N SER A 888 3.62 21.73 -7.84
CA SER A 888 3.68 20.85 -6.67
C SER A 888 2.58 19.77 -6.64
N ALA A 889 1.44 20.01 -7.29
CA ALA A 889 0.34 19.06 -7.46
C ALA A 889 0.51 18.09 -8.67
N GLY A 890 1.63 18.17 -9.39
CA GLY A 890 1.92 17.30 -10.55
C GLY A 890 1.23 17.72 -11.85
N ALA A 891 0.56 18.86 -11.90
CA ALA A 891 -0.07 19.40 -13.11
C ALA A 891 0.98 20.10 -14.00
N LEU A 892 0.91 19.86 -15.32
CA LEU A 892 1.83 20.46 -16.29
C LEU A 892 1.57 21.97 -16.42
N VAL A 893 2.48 22.79 -15.89
CA VAL A 893 2.42 24.25 -15.90
C VAL A 893 2.86 24.82 -17.25
N CYS A 894 3.96 24.29 -17.82
CA CYS A 894 4.41 24.73 -19.13
C CYS A 894 5.36 23.77 -19.84
N GLU A 895 5.36 23.88 -21.17
CA GLU A 895 6.28 23.16 -22.06
C GLU A 895 7.21 24.16 -22.76
N LEU A 896 8.52 23.92 -22.67
CA LEU A 896 9.54 24.72 -23.34
C LEU A 896 10.18 23.91 -24.48
N PHE A 897 10.09 24.45 -25.70
CA PHE A 897 10.66 23.82 -26.89
C PHE A 897 11.64 24.72 -27.65
N ASP A 898 12.86 24.23 -27.91
CA ASP A 898 13.78 24.81 -28.90
C ASP A 898 13.87 23.92 -30.13
N GLY A 899 13.27 24.39 -31.23
CA GLY A 899 13.24 23.71 -32.52
C GLY A 899 13.96 24.49 -33.62
N SER A 900 15.28 24.55 -33.61
CA SER A 900 16.02 25.28 -34.64
C SER A 900 16.57 24.39 -35.77
N SER A 901 15.91 24.45 -36.93
CA SER A 901 16.42 23.84 -38.16
C SER A 901 17.62 24.61 -38.75
N TYR A 902 18.73 23.91 -38.99
CA TYR A 902 19.97 24.37 -39.65
C TYR A 902 19.84 25.68 -40.46
N ASN A 903 20.39 26.77 -39.91
CA ASN A 903 20.59 28.11 -40.49
C ASN A 903 19.52 29.20 -40.21
N ASN A 904 19.14 29.43 -38.96
CA ASN A 904 18.73 30.78 -38.57
C ASN A 904 19.35 31.19 -37.24
N ALA A 905 20.35 32.07 -37.29
CA ALA A 905 21.00 32.67 -36.13
C ALA A 905 20.12 33.77 -35.52
N ASN A 906 18.94 33.40 -35.04
CA ASN A 906 18.07 34.11 -34.08
C ASN A 906 16.69 33.44 -34.07
N GLY A 907 16.33 32.82 -32.94
CA GLY A 907 14.95 32.70 -32.45
C GLY A 907 14.30 31.33 -32.61
N ALA A 908 14.33 30.54 -31.54
CA ALA A 908 13.15 30.09 -30.81
C ALA A 908 13.61 29.58 -29.43
N SER A 909 13.74 30.46 -28.45
CA SER A 909 13.69 30.07 -27.04
C SER A 909 12.23 30.22 -26.64
N ASP A 910 11.56 29.14 -26.27
CA ASP A 910 10.32 29.29 -25.50
C ASP A 910 10.67 29.85 -24.13
N GLU A 911 9.76 30.68 -23.61
CA GLU A 911 9.83 31.31 -22.30
C GLU A 911 8.54 30.98 -21.54
N CYS A 912 8.66 30.64 -20.27
CA CYS A 912 7.55 30.33 -19.38
C CYS A 912 7.70 31.17 -18.11
N THR A 913 6.58 31.71 -17.62
CA THR A 913 6.55 32.44 -16.35
C THR A 913 5.80 31.60 -15.33
N ILE A 914 6.38 31.42 -14.14
CA ILE A 914 5.77 30.69 -13.02
C ILE A 914 5.64 31.61 -11.81
N GLU A 915 4.62 31.36 -10.99
CA GLU A 915 4.29 32.13 -9.76
C GLU A 915 4.50 31.28 -8.49
N GLU A 916 5.11 30.10 -8.61
CA GLU A 916 5.28 29.15 -7.51
C GLU A 916 6.73 28.99 -7.05
N MET A 917 6.90 28.65 -5.76
CA MET A 917 8.20 28.38 -5.13
C MET A 917 8.81 27.02 -5.50
N TYR A 918 8.00 26.07 -5.97
CA TYR A 918 8.39 24.69 -6.26
C TYR A 918 7.88 24.23 -7.62
N VAL A 919 8.79 23.73 -8.47
CA VAL A 919 8.44 23.14 -9.77
C VAL A 919 9.29 21.92 -10.09
N ASP A 920 8.70 20.92 -10.75
CA ASP A 920 9.39 19.75 -11.30
C ASP A 920 9.72 19.95 -12.78
N ILE A 921 10.91 19.52 -13.23
CA ILE A 921 11.43 19.76 -14.57
C ILE A 921 11.95 18.48 -15.22
N GLU A 922 11.31 18.04 -16.30
CA GLU A 922 11.70 16.84 -17.07
C GLU A 922 12.37 17.19 -18.42
N TRP A 923 13.46 16.48 -18.77
CA TRP A 923 14.22 16.68 -20.02
C TRP A 923 14.07 15.51 -21.01
N ASP A 924 13.48 15.74 -22.18
CA ASP A 924 13.47 14.76 -23.29
C ASP A 924 14.58 15.08 -24.34
N HIS A 925 15.41 14.08 -24.63
CA HIS A 925 16.59 14.19 -25.50
C HIS A 925 16.55 13.23 -26.69
N ASP A 926 16.77 13.76 -27.90
CA ASP A 926 17.16 12.93 -29.06
C ASP A 926 18.69 12.73 -29.16
N TYR A 927 19.12 11.82 -30.05
CA TYR A 927 20.39 11.07 -30.12
C TYR A 927 21.72 11.87 -30.14
N TYR A 928 21.71 13.19 -29.90
CA TYR A 928 22.88 14.10 -29.85
C TYR A 928 22.86 15.12 -28.68
N GLY A 929 22.02 14.95 -27.64
CA GLY A 929 21.78 15.95 -26.57
C GLY A 929 22.92 16.25 -25.57
N HIS A 930 23.81 17.19 -25.90
CA HIS A 930 24.76 17.77 -24.92
C HIS A 930 24.80 19.32 -24.98
N GLU A 931 23.76 19.98 -25.50
CA GLU A 931 23.88 21.38 -25.95
C GLU A 931 22.77 22.35 -25.49
N GLY A 932 21.76 21.88 -24.75
CA GLY A 932 20.71 22.69 -24.12
C GLY A 932 21.12 23.30 -22.78
N THR A 933 20.71 24.54 -22.51
CA THR A 933 20.90 25.25 -21.23
C THR A 933 19.57 25.87 -20.80
N LEU A 934 19.12 25.57 -19.58
CA LEU A 934 17.99 26.24 -18.92
C LEU A 934 18.49 27.48 -18.21
N ILE A 935 17.81 28.61 -18.39
CA ILE A 935 18.12 29.91 -17.81
C ILE A 935 16.93 30.33 -16.96
N ILE A 936 17.17 30.68 -15.70
CA ILE A 936 16.15 31.18 -14.76
C ILE A 936 16.42 32.66 -14.51
N SER A 937 15.39 33.49 -14.57
CA SER A 937 15.49 34.93 -14.36
C SER A 937 14.30 35.52 -13.61
N ASP A 938 14.51 36.62 -12.89
CA ASP A 938 13.45 37.39 -12.25
C ASP A 938 12.57 38.17 -13.27
N GLU A 939 11.53 38.86 -12.79
CA GLU A 939 10.63 39.71 -13.61
C GLU A 939 11.39 40.84 -14.36
N ASP A 940 12.54 41.27 -13.83
CA ASP A 940 13.40 42.31 -14.43
C ASP A 940 14.41 41.77 -15.47
N GLY A 941 14.48 40.44 -15.65
CA GLY A 941 15.35 39.74 -16.60
C GLY A 941 16.80 39.59 -16.13
N ASN A 942 17.05 39.65 -14.82
CA ASN A 942 18.34 39.29 -14.23
C ASN A 942 18.42 37.76 -14.14
N VAL A 943 19.49 37.18 -14.67
CA VAL A 943 19.71 35.72 -14.62
C VAL A 943 20.14 35.35 -13.20
N LEU A 944 19.37 34.47 -12.57
CA LEU A 944 19.58 33.98 -11.21
C LEU A 944 20.43 32.71 -11.22
N ASP A 945 20.12 31.77 -12.12
CA ASP A 945 20.90 30.53 -12.28
C ASP A 945 20.88 29.99 -13.73
N TYR A 946 21.78 29.03 -14.03
CA TYR A 946 21.86 28.31 -15.30
C TYR A 946 22.14 26.82 -15.11
N TYR A 947 21.30 25.95 -15.69
CA TYR A 947 21.50 24.50 -15.69
C TYR A 947 21.98 24.00 -17.07
N SER A 948 23.09 23.24 -17.08
CA SER A 948 23.62 22.59 -18.28
C SER A 948 23.72 21.08 -18.08
N GLY A 949 22.87 20.30 -18.77
CA GLY A 949 22.80 18.84 -18.58
C GLY A 949 24.10 18.11 -18.93
N ASN A 950 24.56 17.21 -18.06
CA ASN A 950 25.66 16.28 -18.33
C ASN A 950 25.20 14.81 -18.15
N THR A 951 25.23 14.07 -19.27
CA THR A 951 25.32 12.58 -19.40
C THR A 951 24.15 11.67 -18.99
N TYR A 952 23.47 11.11 -20.01
CA TYR A 952 22.86 9.76 -20.11
C TYR A 952 22.00 9.18 -18.94
N SER A 953 21.01 9.92 -18.44
CA SER A 953 19.77 9.38 -17.86
C SER A 953 18.71 10.47 -17.76
N TYR A 954 17.44 10.08 -17.64
CA TYR A 954 16.36 10.96 -17.14
C TYR A 954 16.85 11.58 -15.82
N ASP A 955 16.77 12.90 -15.69
CA ASP A 955 17.27 13.65 -14.53
C ASP A 955 16.15 14.63 -14.14
N THR A 956 15.58 14.41 -12.97
CA THR A 956 14.57 15.26 -12.32
C THR A 956 15.31 16.30 -11.49
N VAL A 957 15.01 17.59 -11.66
CA VAL A 957 15.71 18.68 -10.94
C VAL A 957 14.72 19.42 -10.05
N TYR A 958 14.92 19.32 -8.73
CA TYR A 958 14.20 20.13 -7.75
C TYR A 958 14.83 21.52 -7.65
N LEU A 959 14.02 22.56 -7.86
CA LEU A 959 14.42 23.97 -7.67
C LEU A 959 13.69 24.53 -6.45
N SER A 960 14.45 24.90 -5.42
CA SER A 960 13.99 25.80 -4.36
C SER A 960 14.43 27.21 -4.73
N LEU A 961 13.48 28.09 -5.00
CA LEU A 961 13.73 29.49 -5.36
C LEU A 961 13.57 30.37 -4.10
N GLY A 962 14.61 30.41 -3.27
CA GLY A 962 14.66 31.26 -2.08
C GLY A 962 14.74 32.76 -2.43
N ASN A 963 14.05 33.58 -1.63
CA ASN A 963 14.02 35.03 -1.77
C ASN A 963 15.43 35.65 -1.64
N ALA A 964 15.66 36.73 -2.37
CA ALA A 964 16.92 37.46 -2.38
C ALA A 964 16.86 38.65 -1.42
N GLY A 965 17.31 38.44 -0.17
CA GLY A 965 17.98 39.45 0.66
C GLY A 965 17.12 40.42 1.46
N GLY A 966 16.66 39.94 2.61
CA GLY A 966 16.29 40.67 3.83
C GLY A 966 16.32 39.62 4.95
N VAL A 967 16.97 39.91 6.07
CA VAL A 967 16.89 39.08 7.28
C VAL A 967 15.64 39.55 8.01
N ASP A 968 14.68 38.66 8.18
CA ASP A 968 13.43 38.91 8.90
C ASP A 968 13.70 38.61 10.38
N TRP A 969 13.45 39.56 11.28
CA TRP A 969 13.83 39.49 12.69
C TRP A 969 12.56 39.33 13.51
N THR A 970 12.40 38.18 14.17
CA THR A 970 11.21 37.99 15.00
C THR A 970 11.13 39.00 16.14
N ASP A 971 9.93 39.26 16.64
CA ASP A 971 9.61 40.08 17.81
C ASP A 971 10.48 39.74 19.03
N ALA A 972 10.77 38.45 19.21
CA ALA A 972 11.62 37.94 20.27
C ALA A 972 13.10 38.33 20.04
N GLU A 973 13.57 38.25 18.80
CA GLU A 973 14.94 38.61 18.41
C GLU A 973 15.16 40.12 18.42
N GLU A 974 14.21 40.90 17.91
CA GLU A 974 14.14 42.36 18.03
C GLU A 974 14.27 42.81 19.49
N ALA A 975 13.51 42.19 20.39
CA ALA A 975 13.55 42.49 21.81
C ALA A 975 14.91 42.14 22.47
N ASP A 976 15.55 41.05 22.05
CA ASP A 976 16.85 40.61 22.54
C ASP A 976 18.01 41.46 21.95
N CYS A 977 17.86 41.93 20.71
CA CYS A 977 18.75 42.88 20.02
C CYS A 977 18.54 44.33 20.47
N GLY A 978 17.41 44.62 21.13
CA GLY A 978 17.09 45.87 21.82
C GLY A 978 16.48 46.95 20.92
N THR A 979 15.91 46.55 19.79
CA THR A 979 15.04 47.35 18.91
C THR A 979 13.59 47.33 19.41
N ASP A 980 12.67 48.01 18.72
CA ASP A 980 11.26 48.15 19.15
C ASP A 980 10.39 47.28 18.23
N PRO A 981 9.87 46.12 18.71
CA PRO A 981 9.09 45.10 17.95
C PRO A 981 7.76 45.55 17.33
N LEU A 982 7.57 46.87 17.17
CA LEU A 982 6.35 47.48 16.66
C LEU A 982 6.69 48.70 15.77
N ASP A 983 7.96 48.89 15.42
CA ASP A 983 8.45 50.01 14.62
C ASP A 983 9.41 49.50 13.53
N SER A 984 8.83 49.13 12.39
CA SER A 984 9.49 48.77 11.11
C SER A 984 10.53 49.76 10.55
N SER A 985 10.83 50.84 11.28
CA SER A 985 11.95 51.73 10.98
C SER A 985 13.16 51.56 11.90
N GLU A 986 13.11 50.60 12.82
CA GLU A 986 14.13 50.28 13.83
C GLU A 986 14.62 48.82 13.72
N GLU A 987 15.11 48.38 12.56
CA GLU A 987 15.69 47.02 12.38
C GLU A 987 16.95 46.74 13.24
N PRO A 988 17.19 45.49 13.68
CA PRO A 988 18.43 45.07 14.32
C PRO A 988 19.62 45.30 13.38
N LEU A 989 20.72 45.76 13.96
CA LEU A 989 21.95 45.95 13.17
C LEU A 989 22.64 44.60 13.04
N ASP A 990 22.80 44.12 11.82
CA ASP A 990 23.52 42.89 11.46
C ASP A 990 24.49 43.22 10.32
N THR A 991 25.77 43.29 10.66
CA THR A 991 26.80 43.87 9.80
C THR A 991 27.33 42.90 8.73
N ASP A 992 27.26 41.59 8.94
CA ASP A 992 27.67 40.56 7.97
C ASP A 992 26.52 39.75 7.35
N ALA A 993 25.29 39.96 7.81
CA ALA A 993 24.08 39.30 7.34
C ALA A 993 24.10 37.78 7.59
N ASP A 994 24.57 37.38 8.78
CA ASP A 994 24.61 35.98 9.21
C ASP A 994 23.43 35.56 10.10
N GLU A 995 22.43 36.45 10.22
CA GLU A 995 21.19 36.22 10.98
C GLU A 995 21.40 36.31 12.51
N ILE A 996 22.52 36.88 12.97
CA ILE A 996 22.77 37.21 14.38
C ILE A 996 23.10 38.70 14.51
N CYS A 997 22.30 39.44 15.30
CA CYS A 997 22.49 40.89 15.38
C CYS A 997 23.81 41.25 16.09
N ASP A 998 24.42 42.37 15.73
CA ASP A 998 25.71 42.88 16.21
C ASP A 998 25.88 42.91 17.76
N VAL A 999 24.76 42.90 18.48
CA VAL A 999 24.72 42.96 19.96
C VAL A 999 24.84 41.57 20.59
N LEU A 1000 24.43 40.53 19.88
CA LEU A 1000 24.43 39.12 20.27
C LEU A 1000 25.49 38.32 19.53
N ASP A 1001 25.95 38.82 18.39
CA ASP A 1001 27.07 38.26 17.65
C ASP A 1001 28.41 38.64 18.30
N ASP A 1002 29.29 37.64 18.38
CA ASP A 1002 30.65 37.78 18.91
C ASP A 1002 31.68 38.04 17.77
N ASP A 1003 31.27 38.06 16.49
CA ASP A 1003 32.10 38.27 15.28
C ASP A 1003 31.35 39.02 14.13
N ASN A 1004 30.95 40.27 14.37
CA ASN A 1004 29.97 41.06 13.59
C ASN A 1004 30.29 41.33 12.11
N ASP A 1005 31.46 40.94 11.61
CA ASP A 1005 31.78 41.04 10.19
C ASP A 1005 32.20 39.71 9.54
N ASN A 1006 32.10 38.61 10.30
CA ASN A 1006 32.39 37.23 9.94
C ASN A 1006 33.73 37.04 9.21
N ASP A 1007 34.74 37.84 9.54
CA ASP A 1007 36.09 37.66 9.02
C ASP A 1007 36.88 36.58 9.77
N GLY A 1008 36.29 36.04 10.85
CA GLY A 1008 36.81 34.97 11.69
C GLY A 1008 37.59 35.46 12.91
N VAL A 1009 37.50 36.75 13.25
CA VAL A 1009 38.16 37.39 14.40
C VAL A 1009 37.11 38.05 15.29
N LEU A 1010 36.80 37.40 16.42
CA LEU A 1010 35.83 37.92 17.38
C LEU A 1010 35.94 39.44 17.64
N ASP A 1011 34.81 40.12 17.71
CA ASP A 1011 34.61 41.55 17.99
C ASP A 1011 35.54 42.13 19.07
N SER A 1012 35.73 41.35 20.13
CA SER A 1012 36.54 41.74 21.28
C SER A 1012 38.05 41.76 21.01
N LEU A 1013 38.47 41.10 19.92
CA LEU A 1013 39.82 40.94 19.42
C LEU A 1013 40.04 41.66 18.09
N ASP A 1014 38.96 42.10 17.43
CA ASP A 1014 38.99 42.84 16.18
C ASP A 1014 39.16 44.36 16.38
N ALA A 1015 40.05 44.97 15.58
CA ALA A 1015 40.26 46.42 15.58
C ALA A 1015 39.21 47.20 14.76
N PHE A 1016 38.60 46.55 13.77
CA PHE A 1016 37.47 47.01 12.97
C PHE A 1016 36.39 45.93 12.90
N PRO A 1017 35.64 45.70 13.99
CA PRO A 1017 34.62 44.64 14.10
C PRO A 1017 33.42 44.74 13.13
N PHE A 1018 33.48 45.60 12.11
CA PHE A 1018 32.37 45.89 11.20
C PHE A 1018 32.87 46.02 9.75
N ASP A 1019 34.11 45.62 9.47
CA ASP A 1019 34.75 45.69 8.17
C ASP A 1019 35.50 44.38 7.95
N SER A 1020 34.80 43.42 7.34
CA SER A 1020 35.26 42.05 7.08
C SER A 1020 36.53 41.91 6.25
N THR A 1021 37.10 43.04 5.83
CA THR A 1021 38.36 43.11 5.11
C THR A 1021 39.52 43.61 5.97
N GLU A 1022 39.32 43.91 7.25
CA GLU A 1022 40.25 44.67 8.09
C GLU A 1022 40.23 44.26 9.59
N SER A 1023 40.87 43.17 9.99
CA SER A 1023 40.85 42.76 11.40
C SER A 1023 41.90 43.44 12.32
N ASN A 1024 42.88 44.16 11.75
CA ASN A 1024 44.08 44.63 12.46
C ASN A 1024 44.39 46.12 12.22
N ASP A 1025 44.74 46.85 13.28
CA ASP A 1025 45.23 48.25 13.26
C ASP A 1025 46.55 48.34 14.04
N VAL A 1026 47.67 47.99 13.40
CA VAL A 1026 48.95 47.81 14.12
C VAL A 1026 49.47 49.11 14.75
N ASP A 1027 49.24 50.27 14.13
CA ASP A 1027 49.69 51.56 14.65
C ASP A 1027 48.59 52.37 15.39
N GLY A 1028 47.33 51.93 15.29
CA GLY A 1028 46.19 52.49 15.98
C GLY A 1028 45.71 53.82 15.40
N ASP A 1029 45.95 54.08 14.11
CA ASP A 1029 45.57 55.33 13.46
C ASP A 1029 44.12 55.35 12.93
N GLY A 1030 43.44 54.20 12.98
CA GLY A 1030 42.06 53.99 12.57
C GLY A 1030 41.88 53.70 11.08
N ILE A 1031 42.93 53.23 10.41
CA ILE A 1031 42.90 52.64 9.07
C ILE A 1031 43.44 51.22 9.20
N GLY A 1032 42.69 50.22 8.74
CA GLY A 1032 43.11 48.83 8.84
C GLY A 1032 44.34 48.51 8.00
N ASP A 1033 45.09 47.51 8.44
CA ASP A 1033 46.36 47.07 7.88
C ASP A 1033 46.28 46.67 6.38
N ASN A 1034 45.12 46.24 5.86
CA ASN A 1034 44.97 45.89 4.44
C ASN A 1034 44.75 47.13 3.55
N ALA A 1035 44.29 48.25 4.13
CA ALA A 1035 44.04 49.53 3.47
C ALA A 1035 45.13 50.56 3.72
N ASP A 1036 45.86 50.47 4.84
CA ASP A 1036 47.04 51.27 5.11
C ASP A 1036 48.20 50.83 4.22
N THR A 1037 49.13 51.74 3.99
CA THR A 1037 50.30 51.57 3.13
C THR A 1037 51.61 51.71 3.89
N ASP A 1038 51.53 51.81 5.22
CA ASP A 1038 52.60 52.05 6.21
C ASP A 1038 52.08 51.59 7.59
N ASN A 1039 51.76 50.30 7.72
CA ASN A 1039 50.91 49.74 8.79
C ASN A 1039 51.46 49.89 10.22
N ASP A 1040 52.76 50.11 10.37
CA ASP A 1040 53.39 50.41 11.65
C ASP A 1040 53.80 51.89 11.82
N ASN A 1041 53.54 52.69 10.78
CA ASN A 1041 53.74 54.13 10.66
C ASN A 1041 55.12 54.59 11.14
N ASP A 1042 56.13 53.76 10.90
CA ASP A 1042 57.53 54.07 11.14
C ASP A 1042 58.08 55.09 10.11
N GLY A 1043 57.30 55.28 9.02
CA GLY A 1043 57.53 56.22 7.94
C GLY A 1043 58.11 55.58 6.68
N THR A 1044 58.08 54.26 6.60
CA THR A 1044 58.51 53.43 5.47
C THR A 1044 57.33 52.61 4.97
N LEU A 1045 56.90 52.84 3.72
CA LEU A 1045 55.74 52.13 3.17
C LEU A 1045 55.97 50.62 3.18
N ASP A 1046 54.95 49.80 3.43
CA ASP A 1046 55.05 48.33 3.57
C ASP A 1046 55.77 47.67 2.39
N SER A 1047 55.54 48.20 1.18
CA SER A 1047 56.18 47.70 -0.04
C SER A 1047 57.71 47.88 -0.10
N ASP A 1048 58.25 48.79 0.70
CA ASP A 1048 59.67 49.11 0.85
C ASP A 1048 60.19 48.75 2.27
N ASP A 1049 59.34 48.20 3.14
CA ASP A 1049 59.63 47.80 4.52
C ASP A 1049 59.85 46.28 4.65
N ALA A 1050 60.89 45.88 5.38
CA ALA A 1050 61.19 44.46 5.61
C ALA A 1050 60.40 43.86 6.80
N PHE A 1051 59.88 44.70 7.70
CA PHE A 1051 59.04 44.32 8.84
C PHE A 1051 57.86 45.30 8.97
N PRO A 1052 56.89 45.26 8.05
CA PRO A 1052 55.84 46.28 7.91
C PRO A 1052 54.86 46.44 9.09
N LEU A 1053 54.99 45.63 10.14
CA LEU A 1053 54.11 45.61 11.31
C LEU A 1053 54.90 45.89 12.61
N ASP A 1054 56.14 46.38 12.51
CA ASP A 1054 57.02 46.65 13.65
C ASP A 1054 57.60 48.05 13.52
N ASP A 1055 56.97 49.00 14.25
CA ASP A 1055 57.26 50.45 14.26
C ASP A 1055 58.71 50.81 14.61
N CYS A 1056 59.50 49.82 14.99
CA CYS A 1056 60.88 49.91 15.38
C CYS A 1056 61.87 49.38 14.33
N ALA A 1057 61.43 48.86 13.18
CA ALA A 1057 62.20 47.94 12.34
C ALA A 1057 61.99 48.01 10.80
N ASP A 1058 62.38 49.09 10.10
CA ASP A 1058 62.23 49.16 8.62
C ASP A 1058 63.16 48.31 7.70
N THR A 1059 64.31 47.82 8.18
CA THR A 1059 65.42 47.38 7.29
C THR A 1059 66.00 46.00 7.64
N ASP A 1060 65.97 45.06 6.68
CA ASP A 1060 66.75 43.80 6.67
C ASP A 1060 67.82 43.81 5.56
N THR A 1061 69.03 44.27 5.88
CA THR A 1061 70.09 44.41 4.87
C THR A 1061 70.62 43.08 4.33
N ASP A 1062 70.59 41.98 5.08
CA ASP A 1062 71.15 40.69 4.67
C ASP A 1062 70.14 39.56 4.44
N GLY A 1063 68.85 39.84 4.62
CA GLY A 1063 67.73 38.99 4.22
C GLY A 1063 67.60 37.76 5.10
N ASP A 1064 68.00 37.85 6.36
CA ASP A 1064 67.96 36.74 7.32
C ASP A 1064 66.70 36.75 8.21
N GLY A 1065 65.81 37.72 8.02
CA GLY A 1065 64.56 37.84 8.75
C GLY A 1065 64.71 38.49 10.13
N SER A 1066 65.84 39.13 10.44
CA SER A 1066 66.05 39.90 11.66
C SER A 1066 66.34 41.39 11.37
N PRO A 1067 65.79 42.34 12.15
CA PRO A 1067 65.95 43.75 11.85
C PRO A 1067 67.34 44.29 12.20
N ASP A 1068 67.86 45.20 11.37
CA ASP A 1068 69.16 45.84 11.58
C ASP A 1068 69.21 46.72 12.85
N THR A 1069 68.06 47.20 13.34
CA THR A 1069 67.90 48.02 14.56
C THR A 1069 66.61 47.71 15.31
N VAL A 1070 66.61 47.83 16.65
CA VAL A 1070 65.44 47.65 17.53
C VAL A 1070 65.27 48.87 18.45
N CYS A 1071 64.05 49.41 18.58
CA CYS A 1071 63.69 50.54 19.46
C CYS A 1071 62.70 50.12 20.57
N THR A 1072 62.14 51.07 21.33
CA THR A 1072 61.20 50.80 22.45
C THR A 1072 60.05 51.83 22.49
N ALA A 1073 58.80 51.40 22.31
CA ALA A 1073 57.52 52.06 22.66
C ALA A 1073 56.52 50.94 23.07
N ASN A 1074 55.83 50.93 24.22
CA ASN A 1074 54.76 51.75 24.83
C ASN A 1074 53.34 51.52 24.26
N ASN A 1075 52.62 50.48 24.73
CA ASN A 1075 51.17 50.55 25.07
C ASN A 1075 50.73 49.32 25.90
N PHE A 1076 50.33 49.52 27.16
CA PHE A 1076 49.52 48.59 27.96
C PHE A 1076 48.60 49.43 28.84
N ASN A 1077 47.29 49.22 28.75
CA ASN A 1077 46.29 49.87 29.60
C ASN A 1077 45.55 48.84 30.47
N ALA A 1078 46.21 48.33 31.51
CA ALA A 1078 45.54 47.69 32.64
C ALA A 1078 46.00 48.36 33.94
N VAL A 1079 45.06 48.87 34.73
CA VAL A 1079 45.38 49.54 36.00
C VAL A 1079 45.76 48.49 37.05
N GLY A 1080 47.00 48.02 37.07
CA GLY A 1080 47.34 46.95 38.02
C GLY A 1080 48.80 46.60 38.25
N SER A 1081 49.49 45.98 37.31
CA SER A 1081 50.85 45.50 37.53
C SER A 1081 51.57 45.03 36.26
N ASP A 1082 52.55 45.82 35.83
CA ASP A 1082 53.56 45.38 34.84
C ASP A 1082 54.72 44.62 35.53
N ILE A 1083 55.38 43.72 34.80
CA ILE A 1083 56.65 43.09 35.19
C ILE A 1083 57.76 44.16 35.21
N ALA A 1084 58.28 44.48 36.39
CA ALA A 1084 59.30 45.54 36.55
C ALA A 1084 60.71 45.08 36.17
N SER A 1085 61.04 43.79 36.36
CA SER A 1085 62.31 43.22 35.93
C SER A 1085 62.31 41.69 35.93
N PHE A 1086 62.94 41.13 34.90
CA PHE A 1086 63.21 39.70 34.72
C PHE A 1086 64.71 39.48 34.56
N GLY A 1087 65.30 38.51 35.26
CA GLY A 1087 66.73 38.19 35.12
C GLY A 1087 67.32 37.36 36.26
N LEU A 1088 68.61 37.02 36.15
CA LEU A 1088 69.31 36.17 37.11
C LEU A 1088 69.80 36.96 38.34
N ASP A 1089 69.59 36.41 39.54
CA ASP A 1089 70.14 36.96 40.77
C ASP A 1089 71.66 36.74 40.87
N GLU A 1090 72.28 37.27 41.93
CA GLU A 1090 73.73 37.19 42.14
C GLU A 1090 74.27 35.76 42.38
N ASN A 1091 73.40 34.74 42.47
CA ASN A 1091 73.74 33.32 42.57
C ASN A 1091 73.40 32.52 41.30
N GLY A 1092 72.75 33.11 40.29
CA GLY A 1092 72.39 32.47 39.02
C GLY A 1092 70.98 31.87 38.98
N ALA A 1093 70.10 32.24 39.92
CA ALA A 1093 68.69 31.83 39.94
C ALA A 1093 67.82 32.85 39.19
N LEU A 1094 66.82 32.39 38.44
CA LEU A 1094 65.93 33.24 37.65
C LEU A 1094 64.91 33.94 38.55
N THR A 1095 64.76 35.26 38.40
CA THR A 1095 63.97 36.13 39.26
C THR A 1095 63.01 37.01 38.45
N LEU A 1096 61.73 37.01 38.84
CA LEU A 1096 60.67 37.87 38.31
C LEU A 1096 60.23 38.86 39.40
N THR A 1097 60.19 40.16 39.08
CA THR A 1097 59.83 41.22 40.04
C THR A 1097 58.73 42.10 39.45
N PHE A 1098 57.69 42.36 40.23
CA PHE A 1098 56.54 43.16 39.79
C PHE A 1098 56.66 44.62 40.22
N SER A 1099 56.09 45.52 39.42
CA SER A 1099 56.05 46.97 39.68
C SER A 1099 55.24 47.32 40.93
N SER A 1100 54.25 46.49 41.23
CA SER A 1100 53.29 46.58 42.33
C SER A 1100 53.03 45.18 42.92
N PRO A 1101 52.66 45.04 44.21
CA PRO A 1101 52.29 43.74 44.80
C PRO A 1101 50.99 43.16 44.20
N ILE A 1102 50.95 41.84 43.98
CA ILE A 1102 49.79 41.08 43.49
C ILE A 1102 49.14 40.34 44.68
N GLU A 1103 47.82 40.42 44.87
CA GLU A 1103 47.06 39.69 45.90
C GLU A 1103 46.37 38.47 45.27
N THR A 1104 46.40 37.29 45.92
CA THR A 1104 45.54 36.15 45.55
C THR A 1104 44.57 35.85 46.69
N ASP A 1105 43.27 35.76 46.41
CA ASP A 1105 42.26 35.33 47.37
C ASP A 1105 42.00 33.83 47.24
N GLY A 1106 41.94 33.13 48.38
CA GLY A 1106 42.08 31.67 48.43
C GLY A 1106 40.84 30.88 48.03
N ILE A 1107 40.18 31.24 46.94
CA ILE A 1107 39.16 30.45 46.21
C ILE A 1107 39.58 30.58 44.74
N GLY A 1108 39.96 29.47 44.09
CA GLY A 1108 40.84 29.51 42.91
C GLY A 1108 40.32 30.35 41.73
N SER A 1109 41.14 30.96 40.88
CA SER A 1109 42.55 31.40 40.99
C SER A 1109 42.84 32.17 39.69
N ASP A 1110 42.77 33.50 39.72
CA ASP A 1110 42.90 34.37 38.54
C ASP A 1110 44.35 34.79 38.19
N VAL A 1111 45.40 34.03 38.53
CA VAL A 1111 46.75 34.32 37.96
C VAL A 1111 47.62 33.06 37.93
N VAL A 1112 48.02 32.61 36.74
CA VAL A 1112 49.01 31.54 36.54
C VAL A 1112 50.32 32.15 36.00
N VAL A 1113 51.46 31.68 36.52
CA VAL A 1113 52.79 32.08 36.02
C VAL A 1113 53.45 30.88 35.37
N ILE A 1114 53.58 30.92 34.05
CA ILE A 1114 54.14 29.86 33.21
C ILE A 1114 55.55 30.32 32.78
N MET A 1115 56.56 29.46 32.92
CA MET A 1115 57.94 29.80 32.55
C MET A 1115 58.42 28.81 31.52
N GLU A 1116 58.94 29.31 30.41
CA GLU A 1116 59.29 28.50 29.25
C GLU A 1116 60.69 28.88 28.75
N MET A 1117 61.43 27.93 28.20
CA MET A 1117 62.70 28.18 27.54
C MET A 1117 62.60 27.90 26.05
N TRP A 1118 63.21 28.76 25.24
CA TRP A 1118 63.27 28.56 23.81
C TRP A 1118 64.34 27.54 23.52
N ASP A 1119 63.91 26.39 23.01
CA ASP A 1119 64.83 25.41 22.46
C ASP A 1119 65.03 25.73 20.97
N ASP A 1120 66.20 26.29 20.65
CA ASP A 1120 66.60 26.64 19.27
C ASP A 1120 66.56 25.44 18.31
N SER A 1121 66.56 24.21 18.83
CA SER A 1121 66.58 23.00 18.00
C SER A 1121 65.18 22.51 17.61
N THR A 1122 64.18 22.75 18.46
CA THR A 1122 62.77 22.50 18.14
C THR A 1122 62.09 23.75 17.59
N ASN A 1123 62.72 24.92 17.74
CA ASN A 1123 62.16 26.23 17.43
C ASN A 1123 60.82 26.45 18.15
N SER A 1124 60.74 25.98 19.40
CA SER A 1124 59.55 26.05 20.25
C SER A 1124 59.90 26.38 21.70
N TRP A 1125 58.90 26.87 22.44
CA TRP A 1125 59.00 27.19 23.86
C TRP A 1125 58.64 25.96 24.70
N GLU A 1126 59.55 25.50 25.56
CA GLU A 1126 59.30 24.36 26.46
C GLU A 1126 59.15 24.77 27.93
N ASN A 1127 58.15 24.20 28.61
CA ASN A 1127 57.76 24.54 29.99
C ASN A 1127 58.75 24.04 31.06
N LEU A 1128 59.17 24.95 31.94
CA LEU A 1128 59.98 24.67 33.13
C LEU A 1128 59.06 24.26 34.29
N ASP A 1129 58.89 22.95 34.49
CA ASP A 1129 58.00 22.41 35.52
C ASP A 1129 58.26 23.00 36.92
N GLY A 1130 57.26 23.71 37.44
CA GLY A 1130 57.34 24.54 38.64
C GLY A 1130 56.03 24.58 39.41
N THR A 1131 55.80 23.58 40.27
CA THR A 1131 54.60 23.47 41.13
C THR A 1131 54.34 24.71 42.00
N GLY A 1132 53.15 25.32 41.85
CA GLY A 1132 52.27 25.74 42.96
C GLY A 1132 52.20 27.24 43.35
N LEU A 1133 50.98 27.80 43.28
CA LEU A 1133 50.55 28.98 44.05
C LEU A 1133 49.20 28.78 44.76
N ASP A 1134 49.00 27.65 45.44
CA ASP A 1134 47.93 27.57 46.46
C ASP A 1134 48.46 28.02 47.82
N ASN A 1135 48.27 29.31 48.15
CA ASN A 1135 47.94 29.80 49.50
C ASN A 1135 47.84 31.34 49.53
N GLY A 1136 46.60 31.85 49.60
CA GLY A 1136 46.26 33.28 49.58
C GLY A 1136 47.20 34.22 50.35
N GLY A 1137 47.77 35.17 49.62
CA GLY A 1137 48.69 36.20 50.14
C GLY A 1137 49.17 37.19 49.07
N THR A 1138 49.83 38.27 49.51
CA THR A 1138 50.36 39.32 48.62
C THR A 1138 51.83 39.07 48.21
N HIS A 1139 52.13 38.95 46.92
CA HIS A 1139 53.46 38.62 46.38
C HIS A 1139 54.09 39.81 45.64
N THR A 1140 55.43 39.96 45.74
CA THR A 1140 56.19 41.07 45.10
C THR A 1140 57.40 40.61 44.29
N THR A 1141 57.82 39.34 44.42
CA THR A 1141 58.97 38.77 43.70
C THR A 1141 58.85 37.26 43.67
N PHE A 1142 59.12 36.63 42.52
CA PHE A 1142 59.16 35.18 42.32
C PHE A 1142 60.58 34.73 41.94
N THR A 1143 61.03 33.54 42.37
CA THR A 1143 62.43 33.09 42.18
C THR A 1143 62.52 31.59 41.96
N CYS A 1144 63.09 31.16 40.84
CA CYS A 1144 63.33 29.76 40.48
C CYS A 1144 64.84 29.45 40.45
N ASN A 1145 65.28 28.39 41.14
CA ASN A 1145 66.70 28.04 41.27
C ASN A 1145 67.10 26.98 40.22
N MET A 1146 67.82 27.40 39.17
CA MET A 1146 68.34 26.52 38.13
C MET A 1146 69.70 25.92 38.53
N GLU A 1147 69.74 24.85 39.33
CA GLU A 1147 71.03 24.20 39.73
C GLU A 1147 71.32 22.88 39.01
N TYR A 1148 70.45 22.41 38.11
CA TYR A 1148 70.72 21.22 37.28
C TYR A 1148 70.23 21.50 35.86
N TRP A 1149 71.08 21.24 34.85
CA TRP A 1149 70.78 21.13 33.41
C TRP A 1149 71.42 22.18 32.47
N CYS A 1150 72.67 22.56 32.71
CA CYS A 1150 73.52 23.14 31.66
C CYS A 1150 74.86 22.40 31.61
N ASP A 1151 74.96 21.32 30.83
CA ASP A 1151 76.23 20.84 30.30
C ASP A 1151 75.99 19.89 29.10
N GLU A 1152 75.63 20.43 27.92
CA GLU A 1152 76.39 20.22 26.66
C GLU A 1152 75.76 20.84 25.37
N TYR A 1153 74.56 21.42 25.39
CA TYR A 1153 74.12 22.31 24.31
C TYR A 1153 74.57 23.76 24.56
N THR A 1154 75.36 24.31 23.64
CA THR A 1154 75.57 25.76 23.52
C THR A 1154 74.39 26.33 22.75
N GLY A 1155 73.46 26.95 23.46
CA GLY A 1155 72.29 27.60 22.86
C GLY A 1155 71.13 27.57 23.83
N VAL A 1156 71.22 28.35 24.91
CA VAL A 1156 70.01 28.88 25.54
C VAL A 1156 70.21 30.38 25.45
N GLU A 1157 69.63 30.98 24.42
CA GLU A 1157 69.67 32.42 24.20
C GLU A 1157 68.39 33.12 24.70
N LEU A 1158 67.24 32.43 24.80
CA LEU A 1158 65.96 33.02 25.19
C LEU A 1158 65.20 32.17 26.23
N VAL A 1159 64.77 32.81 27.32
CA VAL A 1159 63.82 32.28 28.31
C VAL A 1159 62.66 33.26 28.41
N ARG A 1160 61.42 32.80 28.48
CA ARG A 1160 60.24 33.66 28.65
C ARG A 1160 59.43 33.27 29.86
N ALA A 1161 58.76 34.24 30.44
CA ALA A 1161 57.80 34.02 31.50
C ALA A 1161 56.50 34.73 31.13
N THR A 1162 55.41 34.00 31.24
CA THR A 1162 54.07 34.41 30.88
C THR A 1162 53.22 34.50 32.14
N LEU A 1163 52.57 35.65 32.35
CA LEU A 1163 51.52 35.81 33.35
C LEU A 1163 50.17 35.76 32.62
N THR A 1164 49.30 34.84 33.02
CA THR A 1164 47.96 34.67 32.46
C THR A 1164 46.91 34.92 33.52
N ASN A 1165 45.86 35.67 33.17
CA ASN A 1165 44.58 35.69 33.89
C ASN A 1165 43.45 35.66 32.87
N SER A 1166 42.56 34.67 32.97
CA SER A 1166 41.29 34.49 32.23
C SER A 1166 41.15 35.35 30.96
N GLY A 1167 42.09 35.18 30.00
CA GLY A 1167 42.01 35.77 28.66
C GLY A 1167 43.03 36.84 28.27
N ILE A 1168 43.92 37.34 29.15
CA ILE A 1168 44.99 38.29 28.72
C ILE A 1168 46.38 37.87 29.23
N ASP A 1169 47.28 37.56 28.29
CA ASP A 1169 48.66 37.15 28.54
C ASP A 1169 49.63 38.34 28.47
N SER A 1170 50.52 38.46 29.46
CA SER A 1170 51.68 39.35 29.35
C SER A 1170 52.96 38.53 29.40
N ILE A 1171 53.77 38.62 28.33
CA ILE A 1171 54.98 37.81 28.16
C ILE A 1171 56.22 38.69 28.26
N ALA A 1172 57.15 38.32 29.16
CA ALA A 1172 58.46 38.95 29.27
C ALA A 1172 59.57 37.97 28.85
N TYR A 1173 60.36 38.35 27.85
CA TYR A 1173 61.45 37.56 27.27
C TYR A 1173 62.81 38.03 27.80
N TYR A 1174 63.77 37.12 28.02
CA TYR A 1174 65.16 37.43 28.40
C TYR A 1174 66.18 36.56 27.69
#